data_AF-A0A1W9LP41-F1
#
_entry.id   AF-A0A1W9LP41-F1
#
_cell.length_a   1.000
_cell.length_b   1.000
_cell.length_c   1.000
_cell.angle_alpha   90.00
_cell.angle_beta   90.00
_cell.angle_gamma   90.00
#
_symmetry.space_group_name_H-M   'P 1'
#
loop_
_entity.id
_entity.type
_entity.pdbx_description
1 polymer ?
#
loop_
_entity_poly.entity_id
_entity_poly.type
_entity_poly.pdbx_seq_one_letter_code
_entity_poly.pdbx_strand_id
1 'polypeptide(L)'
;MKRNTLYKLIDLISFSPQIRELADLLNRKVAHVEEETPDLLSHPGGFTRAFHKRRIGIAASYIQIARQLDMKDHNKRLHALKTLIELSLHAKTVSMPLNTARVQIEIMKEAIKNLDNRRKQMEMIADFSLASYGHEATIRQFLTELRRVEIPEKGKSLKELHLGWDSHVHDNLSEGRKTPSQLVLDAFIKGISKLTLAYYDVSDKDLIFEATEAGKILGVDVTIGIEFSVGPRCCRKHFMYLPPPAFFEYYDIHRQRLSRFMDGLEENRRRRQITITTILETFNNTYRHRLNEGYREGSTLAINPLKIEDLQKIVPHGQYSRNHLNELLYVRFRETLRRRVLILRVQNEIFRQLHHQGKVSEWEVGQVENAYFNARHQYTFLTPDELGDIYFSGKNIIDYDSAFVAEEDILPQLKAIGGEIVFNRPLEAGLEQAVPTIIYSYPYIDKIELINMRDYETRNPSQISQLTTFIDLINNRDIDDLKKFLSDHNIGNIEDDAIQEAHRHYHQTPLIPLSGSASTGWKPHIPGMGFIRASDVPKKSRRYFIKDHYRLPKPAAILITTQGKGLENQDNANSEHDIYSLGKSGRFKPNLVGDEERFEHIGWQRFWRYLNPVIRNSIRIAIGAVPACLSLSFAYAAIWFGITFIRNVLVDLFSASGMQIKGWTFKDVNFDNAAQSLFWTGFSVPVLSAVKLGFDYSWTFGLDTPVRHELFVWMKFFTICVANGAYIAMHNTLRRFDNRVIRANFFRSVLAWPFAAVFEPVGNFLMVPSIVQAKFWSEVIAAVIEGVGKLSQRVVLRKRDYLEILPMLRSDKKDVRLTAMLDILFIWAKRQRGRTCLSQILTNRKETPAASFEYPELMLKLFDPQNAHYELSMFIVDRYPPNEAIVLTDFINAYLIAFDNWLKRLNKKNYGKPKPNR
;
A
#
# COMPACT_ATOMS: atom_id res chain seq x y z
N MET A 1 -5.54 36.61 13.73
CA MET A 1 -5.58 36.18 15.16
C MET A 1 -6.62 35.10 15.48
N LYS A 2 -7.94 35.31 15.31
CA LYS A 2 -8.99 34.34 15.75
C LYS A 2 -8.89 32.91 15.16
N ARG A 3 -8.39 32.76 13.93
CA ARG A 3 -8.23 31.43 13.28
C ARG A 3 -7.06 30.61 13.83
N ASN A 4 -5.98 31.26 14.26
CA ASN A 4 -4.79 30.61 14.82
C ASN A 4 -5.11 30.01 16.20
N THR A 5 -5.85 30.74 17.05
CA THR A 5 -6.33 30.25 18.33
C THR A 5 -7.30 29.07 18.18
N LEU A 6 -8.22 29.12 17.21
CA LEU A 6 -9.12 27.98 16.94
C LEU A 6 -8.35 26.73 16.49
N TYR A 7 -7.36 26.88 15.60
CA TYR A 7 -6.54 25.75 15.15
C TYR A 7 -5.73 25.14 16.29
N LYS A 8 -5.09 25.97 17.12
CA LYS A 8 -4.37 25.51 18.33
C LYS A 8 -5.29 24.76 19.29
N LEU A 9 -6.53 25.25 19.48
CA LEU A 9 -7.53 24.56 20.29
C LEU A 9 -7.91 23.20 19.69
N ILE A 10 -8.19 23.16 18.38
CA ILE A 10 -8.49 21.93 17.65
C ILE A 10 -7.36 20.91 17.81
N ASP A 11 -6.11 21.33 17.65
CA ASP A 11 -4.98 20.42 17.77
C ASP A 11 -4.77 19.93 19.21
N LEU A 12 -4.96 20.80 20.20
CA LEU A 12 -4.88 20.47 21.62
C LEU A 12 -5.86 19.36 22.02
N ILE A 13 -7.11 19.42 21.54
CA ILE A 13 -8.17 18.45 21.86
C ILE A 13 -8.18 17.24 20.91
N SER A 14 -7.34 17.23 19.88
CA SER A 14 -7.22 16.12 18.93
C SER A 14 -6.19 15.09 19.36
N PHE A 15 -6.41 13.85 18.93
CA PHE A 15 -5.57 12.67 19.15
C PHE A 15 -5.43 12.26 20.63
N SER A 16 -5.07 10.99 20.83
CA SER A 16 -4.68 10.49 22.15
C SER A 16 -3.19 10.74 22.42
N PRO A 17 -2.75 10.76 23.71
CA PRO A 17 -1.33 10.84 24.05
C PRO A 17 -0.50 9.74 23.39
N GLN A 18 -1.06 8.55 23.23
CA GLN A 18 -0.42 7.42 22.56
C GLN A 18 -0.09 7.69 21.09
N ILE A 19 -0.97 8.39 20.36
CA ILE A 19 -0.71 8.76 18.96
C ILE A 19 0.40 9.80 18.88
N ARG A 20 0.44 10.75 19.81
CA ARG A 20 1.52 11.76 19.90
C ARG A 20 2.86 11.10 20.18
N GLU A 21 2.94 10.22 21.17
CA GLU A 21 4.13 9.44 21.51
C GLU A 21 4.64 8.64 20.30
N LEU A 22 3.73 8.02 19.54
CA LEU A 22 4.11 7.26 18.34
C LEU A 22 4.63 8.13 17.20
N ALA A 23 4.08 9.33 17.02
CA ALA A 23 4.58 10.29 16.05
C ALA A 23 5.99 10.76 16.43
N ASP A 24 6.21 11.05 17.70
CA ASP A 24 7.53 11.45 18.21
C ASP A 24 8.55 10.31 18.11
N LEU A 25 8.16 9.07 18.44
CA LEU A 25 9.00 7.88 18.26
C LEU A 25 9.33 7.65 16.79
N LEU A 26 8.37 7.84 15.88
CA LEU A 26 8.61 7.75 14.44
C LEU A 26 9.65 8.79 14.00
N ASN A 27 9.50 10.05 14.41
CA ASN A 27 10.44 11.12 14.07
C ASN A 27 11.86 10.84 14.59
N ARG A 28 11.98 10.33 15.82
CA ARG A 28 13.27 9.91 16.37
C ARG A 28 13.87 8.75 15.57
N LYS A 29 13.08 7.71 15.27
CA LYS A 29 13.60 6.57 14.51
C LYS A 29 14.01 6.97 13.10
N VAL A 30 13.26 7.87 12.46
CA VAL A 30 13.63 8.48 11.18
C VAL A 30 14.97 9.23 11.27
N ALA A 31 15.28 9.88 12.40
CA ALA A 31 16.55 10.58 12.57
C ALA A 31 17.76 9.62 12.78
N HIS A 32 17.54 8.44 13.38
CA HIS A 32 18.60 7.52 13.84
C HIS A 32 18.68 6.20 13.04
N VAL A 33 18.27 6.16 11.77
CA VAL A 33 18.24 4.90 10.99
C VAL A 33 19.64 4.31 10.73
N GLU A 34 20.71 5.06 10.98
CA GLU A 34 22.10 4.62 10.74
C GLU A 34 22.63 3.63 11.78
N GLU A 35 21.96 3.51 12.94
CA GLU A 35 22.34 2.58 14.00
C GLU A 35 21.23 1.56 14.21
N GLU A 36 21.41 0.29 13.77
CA GLU A 36 21.08 -0.91 14.57
C GLU A 36 21.31 -2.24 13.83
N THR A 37 22.07 -3.09 14.55
CA THR A 37 22.30 -4.56 14.65
C THR A 37 22.00 -5.57 13.52
N PRO A 38 22.80 -6.68 13.45
CA PRO A 38 22.65 -7.73 12.44
C PRO A 38 21.55 -8.76 12.74
N ASP A 39 21.03 -9.30 11.63
CA ASP A 39 20.15 -10.45 11.37
C ASP A 39 19.68 -11.31 12.55
N LEU A 40 18.35 -11.36 12.77
CA LEU A 40 17.52 -12.58 12.87
C LEU A 40 16.02 -12.25 12.98
N LEU A 41 15.23 -12.72 12.01
CA LEU A 41 13.78 -12.50 11.92
C LEU A 41 13.01 -13.40 12.89
N SER A 42 12.62 -12.84 14.05
CA SER A 42 11.56 -13.41 14.90
C SER A 42 10.20 -13.20 14.25
N HIS A 43 9.35 -14.22 14.36
CA HIS A 43 8.01 -14.20 13.81
C HIS A 43 7.21 -13.00 14.37
N PRO A 44 6.38 -12.30 13.58
CA PRO A 44 5.60 -11.15 14.06
C PRO A 44 4.67 -11.44 15.25
N GLY A 45 4.35 -12.72 15.49
CA GLY A 45 3.61 -13.22 16.64
C GLY A 45 4.43 -13.46 17.91
N GLY A 46 5.76 -13.54 17.77
CA GLY A 46 6.73 -14.00 18.75
C GLY A 46 7.34 -12.89 19.63
N PHE A 47 8.58 -13.11 20.09
CA PHE A 47 9.17 -12.35 21.20
C PHE A 47 9.53 -10.91 20.85
N THR A 48 9.81 -10.61 19.57
CA THR A 48 10.11 -9.25 19.10
C THR A 48 9.02 -8.24 19.45
N ARG A 49 7.77 -8.68 19.65
CA ARG A 49 6.68 -7.81 20.10
C ARG A 49 6.88 -7.23 21.51
N ALA A 50 7.74 -7.84 22.33
CA ALA A 50 8.08 -7.33 23.65
C ALA A 50 8.96 -6.08 23.57
N PHE A 51 9.80 -6.00 22.54
CA PHE A 51 10.78 -4.93 22.35
C PHE A 51 10.29 -3.88 21.35
N HIS A 52 9.66 -4.34 20.26
CA HIS A 52 9.31 -3.50 19.12
C HIS A 52 7.80 -3.48 18.85
N LYS A 53 7.23 -2.27 18.79
CA LYS A 53 5.86 -2.08 18.33
C LYS A 53 5.83 -2.32 16.81
N ARG A 54 5.07 -3.31 16.33
CA ARG A 54 4.88 -3.66 14.88
C ARG A 54 4.82 -2.46 13.92
N ARG A 55 4.06 -1.41 14.28
CA ARG A 55 3.92 -0.19 13.47
C ARG A 55 5.24 0.58 13.29
N ILE A 56 6.09 0.59 14.31
CA ILE A 56 7.44 1.17 14.24
C ILE A 56 8.34 0.27 13.38
N GLY A 57 8.22 -1.06 13.48
CA GLY A 57 8.93 -1.98 12.59
C GLY A 57 8.57 -1.78 11.10
N ILE A 58 7.28 -1.64 10.78
CA ILE A 58 6.81 -1.32 9.42
C ILE A 58 7.36 0.04 8.96
N ALA A 59 7.35 1.04 9.83
CA ALA A 59 7.91 2.35 9.52
C ALA A 59 9.42 2.30 9.26
N ALA A 60 10.18 1.70 10.17
CA ALA A 60 11.63 1.55 10.08
C ALA A 60 12.02 0.81 8.79
N SER A 61 11.35 -0.31 8.51
CA SER A 61 11.55 -1.09 7.28
C SER A 61 11.28 -0.26 6.03
N TYR A 62 10.17 0.50 6.00
CA TYR A 62 9.88 1.39 4.87
C TYR A 62 10.93 2.51 4.72
N ILE A 63 11.38 3.12 5.82
CA ILE A 63 12.39 4.19 5.78
C ILE A 63 13.71 3.66 5.24
N GLN A 64 14.12 2.47 5.68
CA GLN A 64 15.32 1.80 5.20
C GLN A 64 15.25 1.55 3.69
N ILE A 65 14.12 1.01 3.21
CA ILE A 65 13.86 0.84 1.76
C ILE A 65 13.90 2.20 1.03
N ALA A 66 13.33 3.26 1.63
CA ALA A 66 13.18 4.57 1.01
C ALA A 66 14.46 5.42 0.96
N ARG A 67 15.38 5.26 1.92
CA ARG A 67 16.58 6.11 2.08
C ARG A 67 17.88 5.51 1.56
N GLN A 68 18.02 4.18 1.59
CA GLN A 68 19.22 3.51 1.09
C GLN A 68 19.15 3.45 -0.44
N LEU A 69 19.68 4.47 -1.13
CA LEU A 69 19.66 4.55 -2.60
C LEU A 69 20.87 3.91 -3.27
N ASP A 70 21.95 3.64 -2.52
CA ASP A 70 23.18 3.04 -3.02
C ASP A 70 22.96 1.56 -3.34
N MET A 71 23.41 1.07 -4.50
CA MET A 71 23.28 -0.35 -4.87
C MET A 71 23.95 -1.26 -3.85
N LYS A 72 25.07 -0.87 -3.22
CA LYS A 72 25.77 -1.71 -2.22
C LYS A 72 24.88 -2.13 -1.03
N ASP A 73 23.82 -1.37 -0.78
CA ASP A 73 22.84 -1.66 0.28
C ASP A 73 21.65 -2.51 -0.22
N HIS A 74 21.68 -3.10 -1.41
CA HIS A 74 20.57 -3.90 -1.96
C HIS A 74 20.16 -5.05 -1.01
N ASN A 75 21.12 -5.74 -0.39
CA ASN A 75 20.83 -6.79 0.58
C ASN A 75 20.08 -6.26 1.81
N LYS A 76 20.46 -5.07 2.30
CA LYS A 76 19.76 -4.40 3.41
C LYS A 76 18.34 -4.00 3.02
N ARG A 77 18.13 -3.52 1.78
CA ARG A 77 16.80 -3.20 1.25
C ARG A 77 15.92 -4.43 1.10
N LEU A 78 16.42 -5.52 0.53
CA LEU A 78 15.68 -6.78 0.37
C LEU A 78 15.29 -7.36 1.73
N HIS A 79 16.21 -7.30 2.71
CA HIS A 79 15.91 -7.68 4.08
C HIS A 79 14.79 -6.82 4.68
N ALA A 80 14.91 -5.49 4.58
CA ALA A 80 13.87 -4.57 5.06
C ALA A 80 12.52 -4.81 4.36
N LEU A 81 12.53 -5.16 3.08
CA LEU A 81 11.33 -5.50 2.31
C LEU A 81 10.65 -6.77 2.83
N LYS A 82 11.44 -7.81 3.11
CA LYS A 82 10.96 -9.04 3.72
C LYS A 82 10.33 -8.77 5.09
N THR A 83 11.04 -8.05 5.95
CA THR A 83 10.55 -7.64 7.28
C THR A 83 9.27 -6.80 7.18
N LEU A 84 9.20 -5.87 6.22
CA LEU A 84 8.01 -5.04 5.99
C LEU A 84 6.78 -5.92 5.67
N ILE A 85 6.94 -6.90 4.79
CA ILE A 85 5.85 -7.76 4.33
C ILE A 85 5.42 -8.75 5.39
N GLU A 86 6.36 -9.39 6.08
CA GLU A 86 6.06 -10.25 7.23
C GLU A 86 5.33 -9.46 8.32
N LEU A 87 5.80 -8.26 8.66
CA LEU A 87 5.06 -7.43 9.62
C LEU A 87 3.67 -7.08 9.08
N SER A 88 3.53 -6.70 7.80
CA SER A 88 2.28 -6.17 7.25
C SER A 88 1.18 -7.23 7.01
N LEU A 89 1.54 -8.43 6.57
CA LEU A 89 0.59 -9.53 6.33
C LEU A 89 0.05 -10.13 7.65
N HIS A 90 0.82 -10.07 8.74
CA HIS A 90 0.42 -10.62 10.04
C HIS A 90 -0.43 -9.64 10.88
N ALA A 91 -1.44 -9.04 10.24
CA ALA A 91 -2.43 -8.17 10.91
C ALA A 91 -3.28 -8.95 11.94
N LYS A 92 -4.00 -8.23 12.81
CA LYS A 92 -4.80 -8.82 13.90
C LYS A 92 -6.05 -9.58 13.41
N THR A 93 -6.33 -9.61 12.11
CA THR A 93 -7.52 -10.25 11.52
C THR A 93 -7.20 -11.02 10.24
N VAL A 94 -8.12 -11.90 9.87
CA VAL A 94 -7.94 -12.91 8.81
C VAL A 94 -8.76 -12.58 7.54
N SER A 95 -9.69 -11.63 7.58
CA SER A 95 -10.66 -11.46 6.49
C SER A 95 -10.08 -10.84 5.21
N MET A 96 -9.15 -9.89 5.33
CA MET A 96 -8.53 -9.22 4.17
C MET A 96 -7.02 -8.95 4.36
N PRO A 97 -6.18 -9.98 4.57
CA PRO A 97 -4.77 -9.79 4.91
C PRO A 97 -3.98 -9.03 3.83
N LEU A 98 -4.20 -9.32 2.55
CA LEU A 98 -3.44 -8.73 1.45
C LEU A 98 -3.76 -7.25 1.27
N ASN A 99 -5.05 -6.89 1.24
CA ASN A 99 -5.47 -5.48 1.16
C ASN A 99 -5.11 -4.71 2.43
N THR A 100 -5.18 -5.36 3.59
CA THR A 100 -4.78 -4.75 4.87
C THR A 100 -3.30 -4.37 4.88
N ALA A 101 -2.42 -5.26 4.39
CA ALA A 101 -1.00 -4.98 4.26
C ALA A 101 -0.74 -3.79 3.32
N ARG A 102 -1.36 -3.80 2.12
CA ARG A 102 -1.22 -2.72 1.13
C ARG A 102 -1.64 -1.35 1.69
N VAL A 103 -2.78 -1.31 2.39
CA VAL A 103 -3.29 -0.09 3.02
C VAL A 103 -2.36 0.39 4.14
N GLN A 104 -1.87 -0.51 5.00
CA GLN A 104 -0.94 -0.15 6.09
C GLN A 104 0.35 0.46 5.57
N ILE A 105 0.93 -0.13 4.51
CA ILE A 105 2.16 0.35 3.90
C ILE A 105 1.94 1.72 3.23
N GLU A 106 0.85 1.90 2.47
CA GLU A 106 0.53 3.21 1.85
C GLU A 106 0.31 4.31 2.91
N ILE A 107 -0.41 4.03 4.00
CA ILE A 107 -0.60 5.01 5.08
C ILE A 107 0.73 5.37 5.74
N MET A 108 1.59 4.38 6.00
CA MET A 108 2.91 4.62 6.61
C MET A 108 3.81 5.43 5.67
N LYS A 109 3.80 5.10 4.37
CA LYS A 109 4.46 5.87 3.32
C LYS A 109 4.01 7.33 3.32
N GLU A 110 2.71 7.60 3.44
CA GLU A 110 2.21 8.98 3.54
C GLU A 110 2.57 9.64 4.88
N ALA A 111 2.64 8.91 6.00
CA ALA A 111 3.11 9.45 7.28
C ALA A 111 4.55 9.98 7.17
N ILE A 112 5.43 9.23 6.48
CA ILE A 112 6.84 9.57 6.31
C ILE A 112 7.04 10.70 5.30
N LYS A 113 6.20 10.79 4.26
CA LYS A 113 6.23 11.93 3.32
C LYS A 113 5.80 13.26 3.95
N ASN A 114 5.10 13.23 5.09
CA ASN A 114 4.56 14.42 5.75
C ASN A 114 5.23 14.68 7.12
N LEU A 115 6.52 14.38 7.26
CA LEU A 115 7.30 14.65 8.49
C LEU A 115 7.23 16.12 8.93
N ASP A 116 7.22 17.05 7.96
CA ASP A 116 7.12 18.48 8.25
C ASP A 116 5.71 18.91 8.67
N ASN A 117 4.68 18.08 8.48
CA ASN A 117 3.30 18.35 8.87
C ASN A 117 2.86 17.41 9.99
N ARG A 118 3.18 17.80 11.23
CA ARG A 118 2.90 17.04 12.45
C ARG A 118 1.44 16.61 12.56
N ARG A 119 0.48 17.48 12.21
CA ARG A 119 -0.95 17.16 12.24
C ARG A 119 -1.26 15.99 11.32
N LYS A 120 -0.90 16.10 10.05
CA LYS A 120 -1.17 15.08 9.04
C LYS A 120 -0.45 13.78 9.34
N GLN A 121 0.76 13.84 9.89
CA GLN A 121 1.47 12.67 10.38
C GLN A 121 0.69 11.95 11.49
N MET A 122 0.16 12.67 12.49
CA MET A 122 -0.66 12.08 13.55
C MET A 122 -1.96 11.47 13.00
N GLU A 123 -2.57 12.09 11.99
CA GLU A 123 -3.74 11.53 11.28
C GLU A 123 -3.40 10.19 10.62
N MET A 124 -2.27 10.11 9.90
CA MET A 124 -1.81 8.86 9.28
C MET A 124 -1.53 7.77 10.33
N ILE A 125 -0.93 8.12 11.49
CA ILE A 125 -0.67 7.14 12.57
C ILE A 125 -1.97 6.65 13.22
N ALA A 126 -2.97 7.54 13.36
CA ALA A 126 -4.30 7.16 13.82
C ALA A 126 -4.99 6.22 12.82
N ASP A 127 -4.96 6.55 11.53
CA ASP A 127 -5.51 5.74 10.45
C ASP A 127 -4.80 4.38 10.32
N PHE A 128 -3.48 4.34 10.47
CA PHE A 128 -2.70 3.11 10.53
C PHE A 128 -3.19 2.20 11.66
N SER A 129 -3.49 2.78 12.82
CA SER A 129 -4.00 2.03 13.98
C SER A 129 -5.38 1.44 13.71
N LEU A 130 -6.23 2.13 12.95
CA LEU A 130 -7.53 1.61 12.50
C LEU A 130 -7.36 0.51 11.43
N ALA A 131 -6.53 0.72 10.42
CA ALA A 131 -6.24 -0.26 9.38
C ALA A 131 -5.54 -1.53 9.93
N SER A 132 -4.83 -1.42 11.05
CA SER A 132 -4.18 -2.55 11.73
C SER A 132 -5.14 -3.64 12.22
N TYR A 133 -6.43 -3.31 12.37
CA TYR A 133 -7.47 -4.28 12.69
C TYR A 133 -8.04 -4.99 11.46
N GLY A 134 -7.70 -4.59 10.23
CA GLY A 134 -8.09 -5.31 9.01
C GLY A 134 -9.60 -5.63 8.87
N HIS A 135 -10.49 -4.77 9.36
CA HIS A 135 -11.94 -4.94 9.16
C HIS A 135 -12.29 -4.64 7.71
N GLU A 136 -13.10 -5.48 7.08
CA GLU A 136 -13.41 -5.43 5.64
C GLU A 136 -13.96 -4.07 5.21
N ALA A 137 -14.96 -3.53 5.93
CA ALA A 137 -15.53 -2.22 5.63
C ALA A 137 -14.53 -1.06 5.78
N THR A 138 -13.69 -1.10 6.82
CA THR A 138 -12.66 -0.09 7.07
C THR A 138 -11.57 -0.12 6.00
N ILE A 139 -11.11 -1.33 5.63
CA ILE A 139 -10.09 -1.48 4.60
C ILE A 139 -10.61 -1.03 3.24
N ARG A 140 -11.85 -1.39 2.86
CA ARG A 140 -12.46 -0.86 1.63
C ARG A 140 -12.61 0.65 1.64
N GLN A 141 -12.99 1.24 2.76
CA GLN A 141 -13.03 2.70 2.89
C GLN A 141 -11.65 3.30 2.63
N PHE A 142 -10.59 2.76 3.24
CA PHE A 142 -9.22 3.23 3.01
C PHE A 142 -8.75 3.01 1.57
N LEU A 143 -9.08 1.87 0.95
CA LEU A 143 -8.78 1.64 -0.46
C LEU A 143 -9.41 2.73 -1.35
N THR A 144 -10.67 3.10 -1.09
CA THR A 144 -11.34 4.20 -1.80
C THR A 144 -10.67 5.55 -1.51
N GLU A 145 -10.44 5.91 -0.24
CA GLU A 145 -9.79 7.17 0.16
C GLU A 145 -8.39 7.32 -0.42
N LEU A 146 -7.63 6.21 -0.47
CA LEU A 146 -6.28 6.15 -1.00
C LEU A 146 -6.24 5.92 -2.52
N ARG A 147 -7.39 5.77 -3.20
CA ARG A 147 -7.49 5.41 -4.64
C ARG A 147 -6.62 4.20 -4.98
N ARG A 148 -6.94 3.08 -4.35
CA ARG A 148 -6.29 1.78 -4.54
C ARG A 148 -7.35 0.76 -4.93
N VAL A 149 -6.99 -0.10 -5.88
CA VAL A 149 -7.87 -1.20 -6.27
C VAL A 149 -7.98 -2.23 -5.15
N GLU A 150 -9.18 -2.74 -4.90
CA GLU A 150 -9.39 -3.91 -4.04
C GLU A 150 -8.96 -5.17 -4.77
N ILE A 151 -8.13 -5.99 -4.12
CA ILE A 151 -7.65 -7.25 -4.67
C ILE A 151 -8.44 -8.42 -4.09
N PRO A 152 -8.79 -9.46 -4.87
CA PRO A 152 -9.43 -10.66 -4.35
C PRO A 152 -8.57 -11.38 -3.30
N GLU A 153 -9.13 -11.65 -2.12
CA GLU A 153 -8.46 -12.35 -1.02
C GLU A 153 -8.55 -13.89 -1.20
N LYS A 154 -7.93 -14.43 -2.25
CA LYS A 154 -7.95 -15.87 -2.58
C LYS A 154 -6.83 -16.69 -1.92
N GLY A 155 -6.04 -16.09 -1.02
CA GLY A 155 -4.86 -16.73 -0.43
C GLY A 155 -3.70 -16.98 -1.40
N LYS A 156 -3.76 -16.39 -2.60
CA LYS A 156 -2.75 -16.47 -3.66
C LYS A 156 -1.89 -15.22 -3.69
N SER A 157 -0.67 -15.36 -4.21
CA SER A 157 0.22 -14.21 -4.47
C SER A 157 -0.34 -13.31 -5.60
N LEU A 158 0.12 -12.06 -5.72
CA LEU A 158 -0.40 -11.15 -6.75
C LEU A 158 -0.19 -11.67 -8.16
N LYS A 159 0.99 -12.25 -8.44
CA LYS A 159 1.34 -12.84 -9.74
C LYS A 159 0.39 -13.95 -10.18
N GLU A 160 -0.16 -14.73 -9.24
CA GLU A 160 -1.14 -15.79 -9.51
C GLU A 160 -2.57 -15.29 -9.72
N LEU A 161 -2.84 -14.02 -9.42
CA LEU A 161 -4.15 -13.41 -9.63
C LEU A 161 -4.29 -12.81 -11.03
N HIS A 162 -3.18 -12.59 -11.75
CA HIS A 162 -3.13 -12.06 -13.12
C HIS A 162 -3.98 -10.79 -13.33
N LEU A 163 -3.89 -9.86 -12.37
CA LEU A 163 -4.67 -8.62 -12.33
C LEU A 163 -3.97 -7.50 -13.13
N GLY A 164 -3.50 -6.45 -12.44
CA GLY A 164 -2.87 -5.30 -13.09
C GLY A 164 -1.47 -5.61 -13.62
N TRP A 165 -1.02 -4.84 -14.60
CA TRP A 165 0.31 -4.96 -15.20
C TRP A 165 0.90 -3.59 -15.53
N ASP A 166 2.20 -3.53 -15.78
CA ASP A 166 2.86 -2.44 -16.51
C ASP A 166 3.98 -3.01 -17.36
N SER A 167 3.96 -2.73 -18.66
CA SER A 167 4.88 -3.35 -19.62
C SER A 167 6.17 -2.56 -19.82
N HIS A 168 6.30 -1.38 -19.19
CA HIS A 168 7.48 -0.54 -19.33
C HIS A 168 7.62 0.45 -18.16
N VAL A 169 8.58 0.20 -17.27
CA VAL A 169 8.92 1.10 -16.15
C VAL A 169 10.44 1.22 -15.94
N HIS A 170 10.86 2.31 -15.31
CA HIS A 170 12.26 2.58 -14.99
C HIS A 170 12.48 2.70 -13.47
N ASP A 171 13.60 2.18 -13.00
CA ASP A 171 14.13 2.38 -11.66
C ASP A 171 15.35 3.33 -11.70
N ASN A 172 15.99 3.55 -10.55
CA ASN A 172 17.15 4.44 -10.41
C ASN A 172 18.44 3.97 -11.09
N LEU A 173 18.44 2.78 -11.69
CA LEU A 173 19.55 2.25 -12.47
C LEU A 173 19.41 2.60 -13.95
N SER A 174 18.23 3.04 -14.39
CA SER A 174 17.97 3.63 -15.72
C SER A 174 17.59 5.12 -15.63
N GLU A 175 16.33 5.49 -15.83
CA GLU A 175 15.86 6.91 -15.75
C GLU A 175 14.96 7.21 -14.55
N GLY A 176 14.61 6.20 -13.76
CA GLY A 176 13.70 6.32 -12.64
C GLY A 176 14.36 6.96 -11.42
N ARG A 177 13.54 7.33 -10.43
CA ARG A 177 14.00 7.87 -9.15
C ARG A 177 14.14 6.81 -8.05
N LYS A 178 13.44 5.69 -8.18
CA LYS A 178 13.23 4.70 -7.12
C LYS A 178 14.13 3.49 -7.31
N THR A 179 14.64 2.92 -6.23
CA THR A 179 15.36 1.64 -6.29
C THR A 179 14.44 0.50 -6.76
N PRO A 180 14.99 -0.61 -7.27
CA PRO A 180 14.19 -1.77 -7.65
C PRO A 180 13.23 -2.22 -6.53
N SER A 181 13.71 -2.33 -5.30
CA SER A 181 12.86 -2.69 -4.14
C SER A 181 11.72 -1.70 -3.90
N GLN A 182 11.98 -0.38 -4.01
CA GLN A 182 10.95 0.66 -3.86
C GLN A 182 9.91 0.60 -4.99
N LEU A 183 10.37 0.35 -6.22
CA LEU A 183 9.50 0.28 -7.39
C LEU A 183 8.57 -0.93 -7.28
N VAL A 184 9.09 -2.12 -7.00
CA VAL A 184 8.25 -3.33 -6.84
C VAL A 184 7.31 -3.19 -5.62
N LEU A 185 7.76 -2.57 -4.52
CA LEU A 185 6.89 -2.29 -3.37
C LEU A 185 5.71 -1.39 -3.75
N ASP A 186 5.94 -0.37 -4.56
CA ASP A 186 4.87 0.49 -5.08
C ASP A 186 3.90 -0.28 -5.99
N ALA A 187 4.41 -1.27 -6.72
CA ALA A 187 3.60 -2.13 -7.59
C ALA A 187 2.67 -3.02 -6.75
N PHE A 188 3.21 -3.63 -5.70
CA PHE A 188 2.44 -4.38 -4.70
C PHE A 188 1.34 -3.52 -4.05
N ILE A 189 1.69 -2.31 -3.60
CA ILE A 189 0.70 -1.38 -3.00
C ILE A 189 -0.41 -1.05 -3.99
N LYS A 190 -0.08 -0.83 -5.27
CA LYS A 190 -1.07 -0.56 -6.32
C LYS A 190 -1.88 -1.77 -6.75
N GLY A 191 -1.42 -2.98 -6.46
CA GLY A 191 -2.08 -4.22 -6.88
C GLY A 191 -1.71 -4.68 -8.28
N ILE A 192 -0.52 -4.30 -8.72
CA ILE A 192 0.08 -4.74 -9.99
C ILE A 192 0.63 -6.16 -9.77
N SER A 193 0.21 -7.07 -10.64
CA SER A 193 0.63 -8.48 -10.63
C SER A 193 1.87 -8.75 -11.48
N LYS A 194 2.09 -7.94 -12.54
CA LYS A 194 3.22 -8.08 -13.47
C LYS A 194 3.87 -6.74 -13.80
N LEU A 195 5.19 -6.69 -13.83
CA LEU A 195 5.97 -5.49 -14.08
C LEU A 195 7.16 -5.81 -15.01
N THR A 196 7.35 -5.03 -16.07
CA THR A 196 8.55 -5.12 -16.91
C THR A 196 9.47 -3.93 -16.63
N LEU A 197 10.64 -4.19 -16.04
CA LEU A 197 11.66 -3.15 -15.79
C LEU A 197 12.59 -3.03 -16.99
N ALA A 198 12.72 -1.82 -17.52
CA ALA A 198 13.58 -1.51 -18.64
C ALA A 198 14.93 -0.97 -18.16
N TYR A 199 16.00 -1.67 -18.56
CA TYR A 199 17.39 -1.31 -18.30
C TYR A 199 18.12 -0.99 -19.59
N TYR A 200 19.05 -0.03 -19.53
CA TYR A 200 19.93 0.29 -20.65
C TYR A 200 21.17 -0.61 -20.73
N ASP A 201 21.44 -1.33 -19.65
CA ASP A 201 22.54 -2.27 -19.52
C ASP A 201 22.23 -3.27 -18.39
N VAL A 202 22.77 -4.46 -18.54
CA VAL A 202 22.57 -5.62 -17.68
C VAL A 202 23.90 -6.30 -17.29
N SER A 203 25.02 -5.60 -17.49
CA SER A 203 26.37 -6.11 -17.19
C SER A 203 26.58 -6.46 -15.72
N ASP A 204 25.81 -5.85 -14.81
CA ASP A 204 25.91 -6.05 -13.38
C ASP A 204 24.76 -6.94 -12.87
N LYS A 205 25.12 -8.10 -12.34
CA LYS A 205 24.16 -9.13 -11.87
C LYS A 205 23.37 -8.67 -10.64
N ASP A 206 23.90 -7.76 -9.84
CA ASP A 206 23.22 -7.30 -8.62
C ASP A 206 21.99 -6.43 -8.96
N LEU A 207 22.00 -5.74 -10.11
CA LEU A 207 20.91 -4.89 -10.60
C LEU A 207 19.60 -5.70 -10.76
N ILE A 208 19.70 -6.82 -11.47
CA ILE A 208 18.56 -7.69 -11.77
C ILE A 208 18.22 -8.56 -10.56
N PHE A 209 19.21 -8.95 -9.76
CA PHE A 209 18.99 -9.73 -8.55
C PHE A 209 18.05 -9.00 -7.59
N GLU A 210 18.26 -7.71 -7.33
CA GLU A 210 17.38 -6.95 -6.44
C GLU A 210 15.94 -6.90 -6.97
N ALA A 211 15.75 -6.58 -8.25
CA ALA A 211 14.42 -6.49 -8.85
C ALA A 211 13.65 -7.81 -8.78
N THR A 212 14.32 -8.91 -9.14
CA THR A 212 13.72 -10.26 -9.18
C THR A 212 13.43 -10.81 -7.79
N GLU A 213 14.35 -10.63 -6.83
CA GLU A 213 14.11 -11.02 -5.43
C GLU A 213 13.02 -10.18 -4.77
N ALA A 214 12.96 -8.87 -5.03
CA ALA A 214 11.87 -8.03 -4.55
C ALA A 214 10.51 -8.52 -5.11
N GLY A 215 10.47 -8.91 -6.38
CA GLY A 215 9.32 -9.56 -7.01
C GLY A 215 8.89 -10.84 -6.29
N LYS A 216 9.83 -11.73 -5.96
CA LYS A 216 9.58 -12.95 -5.19
C LYS A 216 9.03 -12.66 -3.79
N ILE A 217 9.64 -11.73 -3.05
CA ILE A 217 9.21 -11.33 -1.69
C ILE A 217 7.78 -10.78 -1.70
N LEU A 218 7.45 -9.93 -2.67
CA LEU A 218 6.16 -9.26 -2.76
C LEU A 218 5.09 -10.06 -3.51
N GLY A 219 5.48 -11.16 -4.15
CA GLY A 219 4.61 -11.96 -5.00
C GLY A 219 4.18 -11.25 -6.29
N VAL A 220 5.04 -10.40 -6.86
CA VAL A 220 4.85 -9.69 -8.13
C VAL A 220 5.72 -10.36 -9.21
N ASP A 221 5.18 -10.60 -10.39
CA ASP A 221 5.93 -11.11 -11.53
C ASP A 221 6.78 -9.98 -12.13
N VAL A 222 8.10 -10.13 -12.09
CA VAL A 222 9.05 -9.13 -12.54
C VAL A 222 9.78 -9.66 -13.77
N THR A 223 9.54 -9.01 -14.91
CA THR A 223 10.22 -9.27 -16.19
C THR A 223 11.30 -8.21 -16.40
N ILE A 224 12.45 -8.63 -16.91
CA ILE A 224 13.58 -7.75 -17.24
C ILE A 224 13.53 -7.47 -18.73
N GLY A 225 13.60 -6.21 -19.13
CA GLY A 225 13.74 -5.78 -20.52
C GLY A 225 15.01 -4.96 -20.70
N ILE A 226 15.66 -5.13 -21.85
CA ILE A 226 16.87 -4.38 -22.22
C ILE A 226 16.49 -3.38 -23.30
N GLU A 227 16.46 -2.10 -22.97
CA GLU A 227 16.13 -1.02 -23.90
C GLU A 227 17.38 -0.54 -24.63
N PHE A 228 17.26 -0.44 -25.96
CA PHE A 228 18.32 0.04 -26.84
C PHE A 228 17.73 0.90 -27.96
N SER A 229 18.59 1.66 -28.62
CA SER A 229 18.23 2.51 -29.75
C SER A 229 18.91 2.05 -31.03
N VAL A 230 18.34 2.35 -32.18
CA VAL A 230 18.91 2.09 -33.51
C VAL A 230 18.83 3.37 -34.34
N GLY A 231 19.86 3.65 -35.15
CA GLY A 231 19.87 4.77 -36.10
C GLY A 231 20.57 6.04 -35.61
N PRO A 232 20.50 7.10 -36.43
CA PRO A 232 21.21 8.35 -36.21
C PRO A 232 20.56 9.22 -35.12
N ARG A 233 21.36 10.12 -34.53
CA ARG A 233 20.91 11.11 -33.53
C ARG A 233 19.66 11.87 -34.00
N CYS A 234 18.81 12.27 -33.07
CA CYS A 234 17.53 12.96 -33.34
C CYS A 234 16.46 12.16 -34.12
N CYS A 235 16.80 11.00 -34.71
CA CYS A 235 15.87 10.12 -35.44
C CYS A 235 16.03 8.65 -35.03
N ARG A 236 16.45 8.39 -33.78
CA ARG A 236 16.65 7.04 -33.28
C ARG A 236 15.32 6.33 -33.06
N LYS A 237 15.29 5.05 -33.42
CA LYS A 237 14.21 4.12 -33.13
C LYS A 237 14.52 3.38 -31.83
N HIS A 238 13.54 3.24 -30.95
CA HIS A 238 13.72 2.65 -29.63
C HIS A 238 13.12 1.25 -29.58
N PHE A 239 13.90 0.27 -29.13
CA PHE A 239 13.49 -1.11 -29.01
C PHE A 239 13.77 -1.63 -27.60
N MET A 240 13.04 -2.65 -27.20
CA MET A 240 13.31 -3.40 -25.97
C MET A 240 13.37 -4.88 -26.26
N TYR A 241 14.49 -5.49 -25.90
CA TYR A 241 14.69 -6.93 -25.94
C TYR A 241 14.19 -7.54 -24.64
N LEU A 242 13.25 -8.47 -24.74
CA LEU A 242 12.74 -9.27 -23.64
C LEU A 242 13.41 -10.64 -23.68
N PRO A 243 14.46 -10.87 -22.89
CA PRO A 243 15.07 -12.18 -22.80
C PRO A 243 14.09 -13.22 -22.23
N PRO A 244 14.31 -14.51 -22.50
CA PRO A 244 13.60 -15.60 -21.84
C PRO A 244 13.70 -15.54 -20.31
N PRO A 245 12.79 -16.23 -19.59
CA PRO A 245 12.89 -16.38 -18.13
C PRO A 245 14.25 -16.94 -17.69
N ALA A 246 14.66 -16.64 -16.45
CA ALA A 246 15.99 -16.98 -15.92
C ALA A 246 17.15 -16.34 -16.71
N PHE A 247 17.08 -15.01 -16.85
CA PHE A 247 18.03 -14.21 -17.63
C PHE A 247 19.50 -14.56 -17.40
N PHE A 248 19.95 -14.79 -16.16
CA PHE A 248 21.37 -15.08 -15.90
C PHE A 248 21.82 -16.42 -16.47
N GLU A 249 21.02 -17.48 -16.28
CA GLU A 249 21.32 -18.79 -16.85
C GLU A 249 21.35 -18.68 -18.39
N TYR A 250 20.36 -17.98 -18.94
CA TYR A 250 20.28 -17.72 -20.37
C TYR A 250 21.48 -16.92 -20.90
N TYR A 251 21.84 -15.82 -20.23
CA TYR A 251 22.96 -14.96 -20.57
C TYR A 251 24.28 -15.72 -20.48
N ASP A 252 24.51 -16.49 -19.42
CA ASP A 252 25.75 -17.25 -19.24
C ASP A 252 25.91 -18.30 -20.36
N ILE A 253 24.83 -18.94 -20.81
CA ILE A 253 24.84 -19.87 -21.96
C ILE A 253 25.10 -19.14 -23.29
N HIS A 254 24.52 -17.95 -23.48
CA HIS A 254 24.53 -17.24 -24.77
C HIS A 254 25.55 -16.10 -24.83
N ARG A 255 26.46 -16.01 -23.87
CA ARG A 255 27.38 -14.89 -23.66
C ARG A 255 28.16 -14.48 -24.91
N GLN A 256 28.72 -15.46 -25.63
CA GLN A 256 29.45 -15.20 -26.87
C GLN A 256 28.55 -14.67 -27.98
N ARG A 257 27.31 -15.17 -28.08
CA ARG A 257 26.34 -14.72 -29.10
C ARG A 257 25.73 -13.36 -28.76
N LEU A 258 25.76 -12.94 -27.49
CA LEU A 258 25.27 -11.64 -27.04
C LEU A 258 26.39 -10.57 -26.96
N SER A 259 27.65 -10.91 -27.20
CA SER A 259 28.77 -9.96 -27.01
C SER A 259 28.61 -8.68 -27.84
N ARG A 260 28.31 -8.80 -29.15
CA ARG A 260 28.07 -7.64 -30.03
C ARG A 260 26.96 -6.73 -29.51
N PHE A 261 25.90 -7.32 -28.96
CA PHE A 261 24.80 -6.55 -28.36
C PHE A 261 25.28 -5.82 -27.12
N MET A 262 25.96 -6.51 -26.19
CA MET A 262 26.48 -5.91 -24.97
C MET A 262 27.50 -4.80 -25.24
N ASP A 263 28.43 -5.01 -26.18
CA ASP A 263 29.42 -4.01 -26.60
C ASP A 263 28.73 -2.76 -27.17
N GLY A 264 27.66 -2.95 -27.95
CA GLY A 264 26.85 -1.85 -28.48
C GLY A 264 26.08 -1.09 -27.39
N LEU A 265 25.58 -1.78 -26.36
CA LEU A 265 24.95 -1.13 -25.20
C LEU A 265 25.96 -0.30 -24.39
N GLU A 266 27.16 -0.85 -24.18
CA GLU A 266 28.25 -0.16 -23.48
C GLU A 266 28.70 1.09 -24.26
N GLU A 267 28.84 0.99 -25.58
CA GLU A 267 29.19 2.13 -26.43
C GLU A 267 28.09 3.20 -26.42
N ASN A 268 26.80 2.80 -26.49
CA ASN A 268 25.67 3.73 -26.36
C ASN A 268 25.67 4.46 -25.02
N ARG A 269 25.95 3.75 -23.93
CA ARG A 269 26.14 4.34 -22.60
C ARG A 269 27.27 5.36 -22.59
N ARG A 270 28.44 5.01 -23.14
CA ARG A 270 29.61 5.90 -23.19
C ARG A 270 29.30 7.19 -23.96
N ARG A 271 28.67 7.06 -25.13
CA ARG A 271 28.22 8.20 -25.94
C ARG A 271 27.23 9.08 -25.19
N ARG A 272 26.25 8.48 -24.51
CA ARG A 272 25.29 9.20 -23.66
C ARG A 272 25.98 9.97 -22.54
N GLN A 273 26.95 9.37 -21.86
CA GLN A 273 27.71 10.02 -20.81
C GLN A 273 28.45 11.26 -21.34
N ILE A 274 29.09 11.15 -22.51
CA ILE A 274 29.75 12.29 -23.17
C ILE A 274 28.72 13.38 -23.48
N THR A 275 27.59 13.03 -24.10
CA THR A 275 26.52 13.98 -24.42
C THR A 275 26.02 14.74 -23.18
N ILE A 276 25.77 14.03 -22.07
CA ILE A 276 25.28 14.65 -20.84
C ILE A 276 26.34 15.59 -20.24
N THR A 277 27.62 15.20 -20.24
CA THR A 277 28.72 16.06 -19.79
C THR A 277 28.79 17.34 -20.64
N THR A 278 28.69 17.23 -21.96
CA THR A 278 28.70 18.40 -22.85
C THR A 278 27.50 19.33 -22.61
N ILE A 279 26.31 18.79 -22.36
CA ILE A 279 25.12 19.59 -22.01
C ILE A 279 25.37 20.36 -20.69
N LEU A 280 25.93 19.69 -19.68
CA LEU A 280 26.25 20.29 -18.39
C LEU A 280 27.30 21.40 -18.52
N GLU A 281 28.35 21.19 -19.31
CA GLU A 281 29.38 22.20 -19.60
C GLU A 281 28.80 23.41 -20.33
N THR A 282 27.96 23.17 -21.34
CA THR A 282 27.26 24.22 -22.09
C THR A 282 26.40 25.07 -21.15
N PHE A 283 25.70 24.43 -20.21
CA PHE A 283 24.94 25.13 -19.18
C PHE A 283 25.83 26.00 -18.30
N ASN A 284 26.93 25.45 -17.79
CA ASN A 284 27.85 26.17 -16.91
C ASN A 284 28.51 27.39 -17.59
N ASN A 285 28.79 27.30 -18.89
CA ASN A 285 29.47 28.35 -19.65
C ASN A 285 28.50 29.40 -20.22
N THR A 286 27.21 29.06 -20.38
CA THR A 286 26.23 29.96 -21.02
C THR A 286 25.12 30.37 -20.05
N TYR A 287 24.28 29.43 -19.64
CA TYR A 287 23.03 29.71 -18.93
C TYR A 287 23.26 30.06 -17.46
N ARG A 288 24.27 29.48 -16.82
CA ARG A 288 24.67 29.78 -15.43
C ARG A 288 24.98 31.26 -15.23
N HIS A 289 25.71 31.87 -16.16
CA HIS A 289 26.08 33.29 -16.09
C HIS A 289 24.85 34.20 -16.15
N ARG A 290 23.90 33.89 -17.04
CA ARG A 290 22.61 34.62 -17.12
C ARG A 290 21.78 34.46 -15.85
N LEU A 291 21.72 33.26 -15.27
CA LEU A 291 21.00 33.01 -14.00
C LEU A 291 21.59 33.72 -12.78
N ASN A 292 22.86 34.12 -12.86
CA ASN A 292 23.60 34.82 -11.82
C ASN A 292 23.70 36.33 -12.05
N GLU A 293 23.11 36.86 -13.11
CA GLU A 293 23.08 38.30 -13.37
C GLU A 293 22.50 39.06 -12.16
N GLY A 294 23.18 40.14 -11.75
CA GLY A 294 22.84 40.90 -10.54
C GLY A 294 23.30 40.31 -9.20
N TYR A 295 23.98 39.15 -9.20
CA TYR A 295 24.52 38.52 -7.99
C TYR A 295 26.03 38.29 -8.09
N ARG A 296 26.77 38.56 -7.00
CA ARG A 296 28.22 38.34 -6.94
C ARG A 296 28.55 36.85 -7.07
N GLU A 297 29.51 36.53 -7.95
CA GLU A 297 30.00 35.15 -8.12
C GLU A 297 30.59 34.60 -6.81
N GLY A 298 30.32 33.32 -6.51
CA GLY A 298 30.71 32.68 -5.25
C GLY A 298 29.85 33.06 -4.03
N SER A 299 28.90 33.98 -4.15
CA SER A 299 27.96 34.28 -3.06
C SER A 299 26.92 33.16 -2.88
N THR A 300 26.30 33.09 -1.71
CA THR A 300 25.20 32.15 -1.41
C THR A 300 23.93 32.38 -2.24
N LEU A 301 23.88 33.49 -2.98
CA LEU A 301 22.79 33.90 -3.88
C LEU A 301 23.10 33.61 -5.35
N ALA A 302 24.32 33.22 -5.68
CA ALA A 302 24.68 32.74 -7.01
C ALA A 302 24.59 31.20 -7.04
N ILE A 303 24.21 30.64 -8.19
CA ILE A 303 24.32 29.20 -8.44
C ILE A 303 25.78 28.87 -8.80
N ASN A 304 26.35 27.90 -8.10
CA ASN A 304 27.69 27.39 -8.40
C ASN A 304 27.65 26.52 -9.67
N PRO A 305 28.79 26.33 -10.35
CA PRO A 305 28.88 25.39 -11.47
C PRO A 305 28.33 24.02 -11.07
N LEU A 306 27.48 23.46 -11.92
CA LEU A 306 27.03 22.08 -11.78
C LEU A 306 28.22 21.16 -12.04
N LYS A 307 28.33 20.10 -11.26
CA LYS A 307 29.48 19.19 -11.27
C LYS A 307 29.03 17.77 -11.56
N ILE A 308 29.85 17.00 -12.28
CA ILE A 308 29.54 15.60 -12.59
C ILE A 308 29.51 14.75 -11.31
N GLU A 309 30.35 15.09 -10.32
CA GLU A 309 30.38 14.39 -9.02
C GLU A 309 29.07 14.59 -8.24
N ASP A 310 28.38 15.71 -8.47
CA ASP A 310 27.07 15.95 -7.85
C ASP A 310 25.95 15.19 -8.59
N LEU A 311 26.10 14.95 -9.89
CA LEU A 311 25.21 14.09 -10.65
C LEU A 311 25.37 12.62 -10.25
N GLN A 312 26.59 12.16 -9.98
CA GLN A 312 26.89 10.82 -9.47
C GLN A 312 26.22 10.52 -8.13
N LYS A 313 26.05 11.52 -7.26
CA LYS A 313 25.32 11.36 -6.00
C LYS A 313 23.82 11.13 -6.20
N ILE A 314 23.27 11.60 -7.32
CA ILE A 314 21.86 11.40 -7.70
C ILE A 314 21.71 10.06 -8.43
N VAL A 315 22.70 9.70 -9.27
CA VAL A 315 22.72 8.51 -10.12
C VAL A 315 24.02 7.73 -9.88
N PRO A 316 24.05 6.81 -8.91
CA PRO A 316 25.29 6.17 -8.46
C PRO A 316 26.02 5.33 -9.53
N HIS A 317 25.35 4.94 -10.62
CA HIS A 317 25.85 3.99 -11.62
C HIS A 317 26.09 4.57 -13.02
N GLY A 318 26.16 5.90 -13.13
CA GLY A 318 26.62 6.53 -14.38
C GLY A 318 25.64 6.50 -15.56
N GLN A 319 24.42 5.95 -15.40
CA GLN A 319 23.35 6.04 -16.40
C GLN A 319 22.69 7.43 -16.39
N TYR A 320 23.45 8.45 -16.76
CA TYR A 320 22.93 9.80 -16.76
C TYR A 320 21.90 10.01 -17.87
N SER A 321 20.87 10.78 -17.55
CA SER A 321 19.81 11.17 -18.47
C SER A 321 19.57 12.67 -18.32
N ARG A 322 18.87 13.28 -19.27
CA ARG A 322 18.47 14.69 -19.16
C ARG A 322 17.58 14.92 -17.93
N ASN A 323 16.73 13.96 -17.57
CA ASN A 323 15.93 14.03 -16.34
C ASN A 323 16.79 14.18 -15.08
N HIS A 324 17.96 13.53 -15.05
CA HIS A 324 18.89 13.65 -13.93
C HIS A 324 19.55 15.04 -13.86
N LEU A 325 19.83 15.67 -15.01
CA LEU A 325 20.29 17.06 -15.07
C LEU A 325 19.21 18.04 -14.60
N ASN A 326 17.95 17.82 -15.01
CA ASN A 326 16.80 18.62 -14.57
C ASN A 326 16.71 18.63 -13.05
N GLU A 327 16.79 17.45 -12.41
CA GLU A 327 16.75 17.34 -10.95
C GLU A 327 17.97 17.98 -10.28
N LEU A 328 19.17 17.76 -10.81
CA LEU A 328 20.39 18.38 -10.26
C LEU A 328 20.27 19.91 -10.24
N LEU A 329 19.84 20.49 -11.37
CA LEU A 329 19.62 21.93 -11.48
C LEU A 329 18.51 22.39 -10.53
N TYR A 330 17.39 21.66 -10.46
CA TYR A 330 16.30 21.97 -9.55
C TYR A 330 16.75 22.02 -8.09
N VAL A 331 17.46 20.99 -7.60
CA VAL A 331 17.93 20.91 -6.21
C VAL A 331 18.83 22.09 -5.87
N ARG A 332 19.77 22.43 -6.75
CA ARG A 332 20.70 23.54 -6.54
C ARG A 332 20.03 24.91 -6.66
N PHE A 333 19.26 25.10 -7.72
CA PHE A 333 18.63 26.39 -8.00
C PHE A 333 17.52 26.71 -7.01
N ARG A 334 16.73 25.71 -6.58
CA ARG A 334 15.69 25.89 -5.56
C ARG A 334 16.27 26.43 -4.25
N GLU A 335 17.40 25.91 -3.81
CA GLU A 335 18.03 26.38 -2.58
C GLU A 335 18.51 27.83 -2.71
N THR A 336 19.21 28.15 -3.80
CA THR A 336 19.67 29.52 -4.10
C THR A 336 18.50 30.49 -4.22
N LEU A 337 17.44 30.11 -4.94
CA LEU A 337 16.26 30.94 -5.16
C LEU A 337 15.48 31.16 -3.85
N ARG A 338 15.40 30.16 -2.96
CA ARG A 338 14.84 30.33 -1.61
C ARG A 338 15.58 31.42 -0.84
N ARG A 339 16.92 31.43 -0.89
CA ARG A 339 17.75 32.44 -0.22
C ARG A 339 17.51 33.83 -0.83
N ARG A 340 17.41 33.94 -2.15
CA ARG A 340 17.06 35.18 -2.85
C ARG A 340 15.70 35.72 -2.38
N VAL A 341 14.67 34.87 -2.30
CA VAL A 341 13.33 35.24 -1.81
C VAL A 341 13.37 35.76 -0.37
N LEU A 342 14.13 35.11 0.51
CA LEU A 342 14.23 35.52 1.91
C LEU A 342 14.88 36.91 2.06
N ILE A 343 15.93 37.20 1.30
CA ILE A 343 16.58 38.52 1.33
C ILE A 343 15.68 39.59 0.73
N LEU A 344 15.08 39.33 -0.43
CA LEU A 344 14.15 40.26 -1.08
C LEU A 344 12.93 40.55 -0.21
N ARG A 345 12.47 39.58 0.59
CA ARG A 345 11.40 39.79 1.56
C ARG A 345 11.80 40.83 2.61
N VAL A 346 12.98 40.67 3.21
CA VAL A 346 13.50 41.62 4.21
C VAL A 346 13.68 43.00 3.59
N GLN A 347 14.24 43.08 2.38
CA GLN A 347 14.39 44.33 1.65
C GLN A 347 13.03 45.00 1.39
N ASN A 348 12.03 44.26 0.91
CA ASN A 348 10.68 44.77 0.65
C ASN A 348 10.03 45.32 1.93
N GLU A 349 10.18 44.63 3.06
CA GLU A 349 9.63 45.10 4.35
C GLU A 349 10.32 46.38 4.84
N ILE A 350 11.65 46.46 4.72
CA ILE A 350 12.42 47.67 5.07
C ILE A 350 12.03 48.85 4.16
N PHE A 351 11.96 48.65 2.84
CA PHE A 351 11.63 49.72 1.90
C PHE A 351 10.21 50.25 2.11
N ARG A 352 9.23 49.38 2.42
CA ARG A 352 7.88 49.82 2.81
C ARG A 352 7.90 50.68 4.08
N GLN A 353 8.69 50.31 5.08
CA GLN A 353 8.84 51.12 6.30
C GLN A 353 9.52 52.47 6.02
N LEU A 354 10.55 52.50 5.18
CA LEU A 354 11.23 53.74 4.77
C LEU A 354 10.31 54.65 3.96
N HIS A 355 9.43 54.10 3.13
CA HIS A 355 8.43 54.84 2.37
C HIS A 355 7.40 55.50 3.29
N HIS A 356 6.93 54.78 4.31
CA HIS A 356 6.07 55.37 5.35
C HIS A 356 6.76 56.51 6.12
N GLN A 357 8.10 56.53 6.18
CA GLN A 357 8.89 57.61 6.76
C GLN A 357 9.26 58.72 5.75
N GLY A 358 8.82 58.63 4.49
CA GLY A 358 9.13 59.59 3.43
C GLY A 358 10.58 59.58 2.94
N LYS A 359 11.36 58.51 3.20
CA LYS A 359 12.79 58.42 2.88
C LYS A 359 13.10 57.80 1.51
N VAL A 360 12.15 57.10 0.91
CA VAL A 360 12.27 56.46 -0.41
C VAL A 360 11.00 56.74 -1.21
N SER A 361 11.14 56.76 -2.54
CA SER A 361 10.04 57.02 -3.47
C SER A 361 9.14 55.80 -3.67
N GLU A 362 7.90 56.04 -4.12
CA GLU A 362 6.96 54.97 -4.50
C GLU A 362 7.53 54.08 -5.62
N TRP A 363 8.29 54.68 -6.56
CA TRP A 363 8.95 53.94 -7.64
C TRP A 363 10.00 52.95 -7.12
N GLU A 364 10.85 53.36 -6.18
CA GLU A 364 11.85 52.47 -5.56
C GLU A 364 11.22 51.30 -4.81
N VAL A 365 10.13 51.56 -4.07
CA VAL A 365 9.35 50.50 -3.42
C VAL A 365 8.77 49.54 -4.46
N GLY A 366 8.18 50.07 -5.54
CA GLY A 366 7.62 49.27 -6.61
C GLY A 366 8.64 48.35 -7.28
N GLN A 367 9.90 48.80 -7.46
CA GLN A 367 10.97 47.95 -8.01
C GLN A 367 11.31 46.78 -7.09
N VAL A 368 11.50 47.03 -5.78
CA VAL A 368 11.84 45.98 -4.79
C VAL A 368 10.67 45.02 -4.62
N GLU A 369 9.45 45.54 -4.61
CA GLU A 369 8.23 44.76 -4.51
C GLU A 369 8.06 43.81 -5.71
N ASN A 370 8.24 44.32 -6.93
CA ASN A 370 8.21 43.50 -8.15
C ASN A 370 9.30 42.42 -8.15
N ALA A 371 10.53 42.77 -7.75
CA ALA A 371 11.63 41.80 -7.65
C ALA A 371 11.31 40.68 -6.64
N TYR A 372 10.78 41.05 -5.47
CA TYR A 372 10.34 40.09 -4.46
C TYR A 372 9.22 39.17 -4.98
N PHE A 373 8.17 39.74 -5.60
CA PHE A 373 7.06 38.94 -6.12
C PHE A 373 7.48 38.02 -7.26
N ASN A 374 8.32 38.48 -8.19
CA ASN A 374 8.84 37.66 -9.28
C ASN A 374 9.69 36.50 -8.74
N ALA A 375 10.62 36.77 -7.83
CA ALA A 375 11.44 35.72 -7.21
C ALA A 375 10.59 34.73 -6.41
N ARG A 376 9.58 35.21 -5.67
CA ARG A 376 8.67 34.35 -4.92
C ARG A 376 7.80 33.51 -5.84
N HIS A 377 7.28 34.09 -6.92
CA HIS A 377 6.49 33.38 -7.92
C HIS A 377 7.33 32.27 -8.56
N GLN A 378 8.52 32.62 -9.06
CA GLN A 378 9.44 31.65 -9.63
C GLN A 378 9.76 30.52 -8.64
N TYR A 379 10.09 30.85 -7.38
CA TYR A 379 10.35 29.82 -6.35
C TYR A 379 9.13 28.94 -6.10
N THR A 380 7.95 29.55 -5.95
CA THR A 380 6.70 28.83 -5.62
C THR A 380 6.36 27.82 -6.69
N PHE A 381 6.53 28.16 -7.97
CA PHE A 381 6.17 27.35 -9.13
C PHE A 381 7.31 26.53 -9.73
N LEU A 382 8.55 26.69 -9.25
CA LEU A 382 9.73 26.00 -9.76
C LEU A 382 9.54 24.47 -9.79
N THR A 383 9.75 23.86 -10.96
CA THR A 383 9.77 22.41 -11.16
C THR A 383 11.01 21.94 -11.92
N PRO A 384 11.41 20.65 -11.76
CA PRO A 384 12.46 20.06 -12.60
C PRO A 384 12.12 20.11 -14.10
N ASP A 385 10.86 19.88 -14.47
CA ASP A 385 10.43 19.79 -15.87
C ASP A 385 10.58 21.13 -16.60
N GLU A 386 10.10 22.22 -15.98
CA GLU A 386 10.23 23.57 -16.53
C GLU A 386 11.70 23.95 -16.74
N LEU A 387 12.58 23.62 -15.79
CA LEU A 387 14.03 23.85 -15.93
C LEU A 387 14.63 23.02 -17.06
N GLY A 388 14.17 21.78 -17.23
CA GLY A 388 14.55 20.93 -18.35
C GLY A 388 14.19 21.54 -19.68
N ASP A 389 12.94 21.98 -19.85
CA ASP A 389 12.43 22.53 -21.10
C ASP A 389 13.08 23.88 -21.46
N ILE A 390 13.57 24.63 -20.47
CA ILE A 390 14.27 25.89 -20.71
C ILE A 390 15.75 25.67 -21.05
N TYR A 391 16.43 24.77 -20.35
CA TYR A 391 17.91 24.68 -20.37
C TYR A 391 18.47 23.42 -21.03
N PHE A 392 17.69 22.35 -21.12
CA PHE A 392 18.15 21.02 -21.55
C PHE A 392 17.35 20.42 -22.71
N SER A 393 16.19 21.00 -23.07
CA SER A 393 15.35 20.63 -24.22
C SER A 393 15.19 21.85 -25.14
N GLY A 394 15.70 21.85 -26.39
CA GLY A 394 15.61 23.04 -27.23
C GLY A 394 16.06 22.86 -28.68
N LYS A 395 16.17 23.96 -29.46
CA LYS A 395 16.54 23.93 -30.89
C LYS A 395 17.93 23.33 -31.18
N ASN A 396 18.83 23.29 -30.18
CA ASN A 396 20.16 22.71 -30.26
C ASN A 396 20.27 21.47 -29.36
N ILE A 397 19.37 20.49 -29.51
CA ILE A 397 19.47 19.23 -28.77
C ILE A 397 20.80 18.55 -29.12
N ILE A 398 21.71 18.51 -28.15
CA ILE A 398 22.94 17.72 -28.24
C ILE A 398 22.55 16.26 -28.02
N ASP A 399 22.69 15.42 -29.02
CA ASP A 399 22.34 14.00 -28.98
C ASP A 399 23.43 13.15 -29.64
N TYR A 400 23.34 11.82 -29.48
CA TYR A 400 24.34 10.86 -29.98
C TYR A 400 23.74 9.85 -30.96
N ASP A 401 24.56 9.40 -31.92
CA ASP A 401 24.21 8.31 -32.82
C ASP A 401 24.28 6.98 -32.09
N SER A 402 23.35 6.07 -32.39
CA SER A 402 23.41 4.73 -31.80
C SER A 402 24.63 3.94 -32.29
N ALA A 403 25.11 3.02 -31.47
CA ALA A 403 26.08 2.00 -31.87
C ALA A 403 25.49 1.00 -32.89
N PHE A 404 24.17 0.87 -32.94
CA PHE A 404 23.44 0.08 -33.92
C PHE A 404 22.93 1.00 -35.03
N VAL A 405 23.41 0.81 -36.26
CA VAL A 405 23.15 1.75 -37.37
C VAL A 405 21.78 1.48 -37.98
N ALA A 406 21.46 0.21 -38.22
CA ALA A 406 20.19 -0.22 -38.79
C ALA A 406 19.59 -1.41 -38.01
N GLU A 407 18.31 -1.70 -38.20
CA GLU A 407 17.61 -2.78 -37.51
C GLU A 407 18.23 -4.15 -37.83
N GLU A 408 18.65 -4.34 -39.08
CA GLU A 408 19.25 -5.56 -39.61
C GLU A 408 20.58 -5.89 -38.92
N ASP A 409 21.25 -4.89 -38.32
CA ASP A 409 22.51 -5.08 -37.60
C ASP A 409 22.35 -5.92 -36.34
N ILE A 410 21.16 -5.90 -35.72
CA ILE A 410 20.99 -6.40 -34.35
C ILE A 410 19.70 -7.20 -34.12
N LEU A 411 18.56 -6.83 -34.71
CA LEU A 411 17.29 -7.52 -34.47
C LEU A 411 17.33 -9.01 -34.87
N PRO A 412 17.92 -9.42 -36.02
CA PRO A 412 17.98 -10.83 -36.41
C PRO A 412 18.76 -11.68 -35.41
N GLN A 413 19.88 -11.16 -34.89
CA GLN A 413 20.71 -11.85 -33.90
C GLN A 413 19.94 -12.08 -32.60
N LEU A 414 19.28 -11.04 -32.08
CA LEU A 414 18.50 -11.13 -30.85
C LEU A 414 17.33 -12.12 -30.99
N LYS A 415 16.66 -12.10 -32.16
CA LYS A 415 15.57 -13.03 -32.46
C LYS A 415 16.05 -14.47 -32.55
N ALA A 416 17.18 -14.73 -33.21
CA ALA A 416 17.77 -16.06 -33.35
C ALA A 416 18.30 -16.66 -32.04
N ILE A 417 18.49 -15.83 -31.01
CA ILE A 417 18.89 -16.27 -29.66
C ILE A 417 17.62 -16.61 -28.83
N GLY A 418 16.43 -16.17 -29.25
CA GLY A 418 15.14 -16.62 -28.71
C GLY A 418 14.43 -15.66 -27.75
N GLY A 419 14.82 -14.38 -27.73
CA GLY A 419 14.04 -13.36 -27.02
C GLY A 419 12.98 -12.70 -27.89
N GLU A 420 12.07 -11.98 -27.24
CA GLU A 420 11.04 -11.18 -27.93
C GLU A 420 11.52 -9.74 -28.10
N ILE A 421 11.08 -9.06 -29.17
CA ILE A 421 11.45 -7.67 -29.45
C ILE A 421 10.20 -6.80 -29.40
N VAL A 422 10.28 -5.73 -28.61
CA VAL A 422 9.26 -4.70 -28.48
C VAL A 422 9.72 -3.44 -29.20
N PHE A 423 8.91 -2.89 -30.10
CA PHE A 423 9.13 -1.55 -30.64
C PHE A 423 8.53 -0.52 -29.67
N ASN A 424 9.41 0.19 -28.96
CA ASN A 424 9.07 1.16 -27.92
C ASN A 424 8.92 2.56 -28.51
N ARG A 425 8.03 3.38 -27.94
CA ARG A 425 7.79 4.77 -28.37
C ARG A 425 7.73 4.93 -29.91
N PRO A 426 6.95 4.11 -30.63
CA PRO A 426 6.98 4.07 -32.09
C PRO A 426 6.67 5.43 -32.73
N LEU A 427 5.88 6.27 -32.05
CA LEU A 427 5.48 7.58 -32.52
C LEU A 427 6.49 8.70 -32.24
N GLU A 428 7.62 8.44 -31.57
CA GLU A 428 8.64 9.47 -31.26
C GLU A 428 9.11 10.20 -32.53
N ALA A 429 9.36 9.46 -33.61
CA ALA A 429 9.71 10.00 -34.92
C ALA A 429 8.50 10.22 -35.86
N GLY A 430 7.27 10.04 -35.37
CA GLY A 430 6.04 10.16 -36.14
C GLY A 430 5.58 8.86 -36.82
N LEU A 431 4.34 8.85 -37.31
CA LEU A 431 3.71 7.68 -37.93
C LEU A 431 4.42 7.26 -39.24
N GLU A 432 4.92 8.24 -40.00
CA GLU A 432 5.66 8.05 -41.26
C GLU A 432 6.95 7.23 -41.08
N GLN A 433 7.56 7.25 -39.89
CA GLN A 433 8.73 6.42 -39.57
C GLN A 433 8.33 5.10 -38.91
N ALA A 434 7.28 5.13 -38.07
CA ALA A 434 6.82 3.96 -37.33
C ALA A 434 6.34 2.83 -38.25
N VAL A 435 5.50 3.16 -39.25
CA VAL A 435 4.86 2.18 -40.12
C VAL A 435 5.86 1.44 -41.03
N PRO A 436 6.77 2.13 -41.75
CA PRO A 436 7.82 1.44 -42.50
C PRO A 436 8.71 0.57 -41.62
N THR A 437 9.04 1.01 -40.41
CA THR A 437 9.85 0.20 -39.47
C THR A 437 9.16 -1.13 -39.15
N ILE A 438 7.85 -1.10 -38.89
CA ILE A 438 7.06 -2.31 -38.59
C ILE A 438 6.98 -3.23 -39.81
N ILE A 439 6.81 -2.67 -41.00
CA ILE A 439 6.71 -3.44 -42.25
C ILE A 439 8.05 -4.06 -42.63
N TYR A 440 9.15 -3.30 -42.64
CA TYR A 440 10.46 -3.84 -43.04
C TYR A 440 11.09 -4.77 -41.98
N SER A 441 10.84 -4.52 -40.69
CA SER A 441 11.35 -5.37 -39.60
C SER A 441 10.34 -6.40 -39.10
N TYR A 442 9.32 -6.74 -39.91
CA TYR A 442 8.25 -7.67 -39.54
C TYR A 442 8.71 -9.03 -38.99
N PRO A 443 9.82 -9.65 -39.46
CA PRO A 443 10.20 -10.99 -38.96
C PRO A 443 10.68 -10.97 -37.51
N TYR A 444 11.04 -9.78 -37.00
CA TYR A 444 11.74 -9.64 -35.73
C TYR A 444 10.90 -8.98 -34.65
N ILE A 445 9.98 -8.08 -35.00
CA ILE A 445 9.17 -7.33 -34.02
C ILE A 445 7.96 -8.17 -33.58
N ASP A 446 7.90 -8.51 -32.30
CA ASP A 446 6.80 -9.28 -31.71
C ASP A 446 5.71 -8.39 -31.13
N LYS A 447 6.14 -7.26 -30.55
CA LYS A 447 5.29 -6.40 -29.73
C LYS A 447 5.53 -4.94 -30.05
N ILE A 448 4.53 -4.11 -29.78
CA ILE A 448 4.60 -2.67 -29.98
C ILE A 448 4.02 -1.92 -28.78
N GLU A 449 4.72 -0.89 -28.31
CA GLU A 449 4.19 -0.02 -27.26
C GLU A 449 3.16 0.94 -27.85
N LEU A 450 1.88 0.52 -27.85
CA LEU A 450 0.77 1.31 -28.38
C LEU A 450 0.41 2.49 -27.47
N ILE A 451 0.41 2.24 -26.15
CA ILE A 451 0.13 3.28 -25.14
C ILE A 451 1.36 3.44 -24.25
N ASN A 452 2.00 4.60 -24.36
CA ASN A 452 3.01 5.06 -23.42
C ASN A 452 2.45 6.28 -22.66
N MET A 453 2.20 6.18 -21.36
CA MET A 453 1.56 7.27 -20.61
C MET A 453 2.40 8.55 -20.52
N ARG A 454 3.73 8.44 -20.61
CA ARG A 454 4.64 9.60 -20.60
C ARG A 454 4.51 10.39 -21.90
N ASP A 455 4.41 9.68 -23.03
CA ASP A 455 4.22 10.31 -24.33
C ASP A 455 2.77 10.77 -24.53
N TYR A 456 1.81 10.04 -23.95
CA TYR A 456 0.38 10.27 -24.13
C TYR A 456 -0.08 11.66 -23.68
N GLU A 457 0.52 12.22 -22.62
CA GLU A 457 0.07 13.50 -22.05
C GLU A 457 0.32 14.70 -22.99
N THR A 458 1.42 14.69 -23.74
CA THR A 458 1.82 15.81 -24.60
C THR A 458 1.54 15.54 -26.09
N ARG A 459 1.21 14.30 -26.46
CA ARG A 459 1.01 13.90 -27.86
C ARG A 459 -0.42 14.17 -28.35
N ASN A 460 -0.53 14.43 -29.65
CA ASN A 460 -1.83 14.54 -30.31
C ASN A 460 -2.58 13.18 -30.27
N PRO A 461 -3.79 13.10 -29.68
CA PRO A 461 -4.58 11.87 -29.62
C PRO A 461 -4.86 11.23 -30.98
N SER A 462 -4.89 12.00 -32.07
CA SER A 462 -5.13 11.48 -33.41
C SER A 462 -4.04 10.49 -33.85
N GLN A 463 -2.77 10.73 -33.51
CA GLN A 463 -1.65 9.85 -33.89
C GLN A 463 -1.77 8.47 -33.23
N ILE A 464 -2.23 8.42 -31.98
CA ILE A 464 -2.47 7.16 -31.27
C ILE A 464 -3.65 6.42 -31.89
N SER A 465 -4.72 7.15 -32.27
CA SER A 465 -5.84 6.56 -33.00
C SER A 465 -5.38 5.98 -34.34
N GLN A 466 -4.53 6.70 -35.09
CA GLN A 466 -3.99 6.24 -36.37
C GLN A 466 -3.12 5.00 -36.21
N LEU A 467 -2.21 4.97 -35.23
CA LEU A 467 -1.42 3.78 -34.93
C LEU A 467 -2.29 2.59 -34.51
N THR A 468 -3.33 2.85 -33.70
CA THR A 468 -4.30 1.81 -33.30
C THR A 468 -5.01 1.22 -34.53
N THR A 469 -5.48 2.08 -35.44
CA THR A 469 -6.11 1.65 -36.70
C THR A 469 -5.13 0.86 -37.56
N PHE A 470 -3.88 1.31 -37.71
CA PHE A 470 -2.86 0.59 -38.44
C PHE A 470 -2.60 -0.81 -37.88
N ILE A 471 -2.48 -0.96 -36.56
CA ILE A 471 -2.27 -2.27 -35.93
C ILE A 471 -3.49 -3.19 -36.14
N ASP A 472 -4.72 -2.67 -36.08
CA ASP A 472 -5.90 -3.49 -36.41
C ASP A 472 -5.89 -3.93 -37.88
N LEU A 473 -5.55 -3.02 -38.79
CA LEU A 473 -5.48 -3.29 -40.23
C LEU A 473 -4.45 -4.37 -40.57
N ILE A 474 -3.22 -4.24 -40.08
CA ILE A 474 -2.14 -5.17 -40.41
C ILE A 474 -2.33 -6.56 -39.78
N ASN A 475 -3.00 -6.64 -38.63
CA ASN A 475 -3.24 -7.92 -37.93
C ASN A 475 -4.50 -8.64 -38.42
N ASN A 476 -5.57 -7.91 -38.74
CA ASN A 476 -6.92 -8.49 -38.80
C ASN A 476 -7.72 -8.18 -40.07
N ARG A 477 -7.28 -7.24 -40.92
CA ARG A 477 -8.08 -6.72 -42.05
C ARG A 477 -7.47 -7.08 -43.39
N ASP A 478 -8.29 -7.00 -44.43
CA ASP A 478 -7.83 -7.24 -45.79
C ASP A 478 -6.73 -6.26 -46.20
N ILE A 479 -5.81 -6.74 -47.03
CA ILE A 479 -4.63 -5.99 -47.46
C ILE A 479 -5.01 -4.71 -48.21
N ASP A 480 -6.15 -4.69 -48.90
CA ASP A 480 -6.64 -3.52 -49.63
C ASP A 480 -6.98 -2.35 -48.69
N ASP A 481 -7.56 -2.64 -47.52
CA ASP A 481 -7.84 -1.64 -46.50
C ASP A 481 -6.53 -1.08 -45.90
N LEU A 482 -5.53 -1.94 -45.71
CA LEU A 482 -4.20 -1.53 -45.27
C LEU A 482 -3.54 -0.60 -46.30
N LYS A 483 -3.55 -0.97 -47.59
CA LYS A 483 -2.99 -0.14 -48.67
C LYS A 483 -3.69 1.21 -48.78
N LYS A 484 -5.02 1.23 -48.64
CA LYS A 484 -5.80 2.47 -48.59
C LYS A 484 -5.39 3.36 -47.43
N PHE A 485 -5.23 2.80 -46.23
CA PHE A 485 -4.77 3.57 -45.06
C PHE A 485 -3.39 4.21 -45.28
N LEU A 486 -2.45 3.45 -45.87
CA LEU A 486 -1.11 3.96 -46.19
C LEU A 486 -1.18 5.13 -47.18
N SER A 487 -2.01 5.03 -48.21
CA SER A 487 -2.25 6.10 -49.19
C SER A 487 -2.90 7.33 -48.54
N ASP A 488 -3.96 7.15 -47.76
CA ASP A 488 -4.71 8.25 -47.13
C ASP A 488 -3.86 9.06 -46.14
N HIS A 489 -2.84 8.44 -45.53
CA HIS A 489 -1.93 9.07 -44.58
C HIS A 489 -0.60 9.53 -45.21
N ASN A 490 -0.46 9.47 -46.54
CA ASN A 490 0.78 9.79 -47.27
C ASN A 490 2.02 9.04 -46.77
N ILE A 491 1.85 7.80 -46.29
CA ILE A 491 2.96 6.93 -45.89
C ILE A 491 3.45 6.22 -47.17
N GLY A 492 4.13 6.97 -48.03
CA GLY A 492 4.58 6.53 -49.36
C GLY A 492 6.04 6.04 -49.39
N ASN A 493 6.35 5.18 -50.37
CA ASN A 493 7.64 4.50 -50.65
C ASN A 493 7.89 3.17 -49.90
N ILE A 494 6.85 2.40 -49.60
CA ILE A 494 7.00 1.01 -49.16
C ILE A 494 6.74 0.08 -50.36
N GLU A 495 7.65 -0.86 -50.61
CA GLU A 495 7.50 -1.86 -51.67
C GLU A 495 6.27 -2.74 -51.43
N ASP A 496 5.49 -3.04 -52.48
CA ASP A 496 4.25 -3.82 -52.35
C ASP A 496 4.52 -5.22 -51.79
N ASP A 497 5.65 -5.82 -52.19
CA ASP A 497 6.10 -7.12 -51.71
C ASP A 497 6.34 -7.09 -50.19
N ALA A 498 6.98 -6.04 -49.66
CA ALA A 498 7.21 -5.88 -48.23
C ALA A 498 5.89 -5.74 -47.44
N ILE A 499 4.91 -5.01 -47.99
CA ILE A 499 3.57 -4.90 -47.39
C ILE A 499 2.89 -6.27 -47.35
N GLN A 500 2.93 -7.03 -48.45
CA GLN A 500 2.32 -8.36 -48.53
C GLN A 500 2.96 -9.34 -47.55
N GLU A 501 4.29 -9.34 -47.42
CA GLU A 501 5.00 -10.22 -46.50
C GLU A 501 4.69 -9.89 -45.04
N ALA A 502 4.75 -8.61 -44.66
CA ALA A 502 4.43 -8.16 -43.31
C ALA A 502 2.97 -8.46 -42.94
N HIS A 503 2.03 -8.18 -43.86
CA HIS A 503 0.60 -8.49 -43.69
C HIS A 503 0.38 -9.99 -43.48
N ARG A 504 0.98 -10.84 -44.34
CA ARG A 504 0.89 -12.30 -44.22
C ARG A 504 1.47 -12.80 -42.90
N HIS A 505 2.60 -12.25 -42.47
CA HIS A 505 3.23 -12.61 -41.20
C HIS A 505 2.33 -12.25 -40.01
N TYR A 506 1.87 -11.01 -39.92
CA TYR A 506 1.09 -10.54 -38.78
C TYR A 506 -0.35 -11.09 -38.76
N HIS A 507 -0.89 -11.52 -39.89
CA HIS A 507 -2.13 -12.31 -39.91
C HIS A 507 -1.97 -13.69 -39.27
N GLN A 508 -0.79 -14.30 -39.37
CA GLN A 508 -0.49 -15.59 -38.73
C GLN A 508 -0.04 -15.41 -37.27
N THR A 509 0.81 -14.42 -37.03
CA THR A 509 1.41 -14.10 -35.72
C THR A 509 1.18 -12.61 -35.43
N PRO A 510 0.06 -12.24 -34.79
CA PRO A 510 -0.32 -10.84 -34.60
C PRO A 510 0.74 -10.00 -33.87
N LEU A 511 0.95 -8.77 -34.34
CA LEU A 511 1.74 -7.77 -33.64
C LEU A 511 1.02 -7.40 -32.33
N ILE A 512 1.64 -7.70 -31.18
CA ILE A 512 0.97 -7.57 -29.87
C ILE A 512 1.12 -6.13 -29.34
N PRO A 513 0.03 -5.36 -29.18
CA PRO A 513 0.11 -4.04 -28.61
C PRO A 513 0.19 -4.09 -27.08
N LEU A 514 1.07 -3.26 -26.52
CA LEU A 514 1.32 -3.15 -25.09
C LEU A 514 0.93 -1.77 -24.54
N SER A 515 0.71 -1.73 -23.24
CA SER A 515 0.61 -0.49 -22.46
C SER A 515 1.75 -0.42 -21.44
N GLY A 516 2.51 0.66 -21.52
CA GLY A 516 3.60 1.03 -20.62
C GLY A 516 3.34 2.40 -20.00
N SER A 517 3.70 2.57 -18.73
CA SER A 517 3.64 3.92 -18.14
C SER A 517 4.89 4.75 -18.43
N ALA A 518 6.03 4.09 -18.71
CA ALA A 518 7.36 4.68 -18.72
C ALA A 518 7.61 5.56 -17.47
N SER A 519 7.03 5.16 -16.33
CA SER A 519 7.02 5.97 -15.13
C SER A 519 8.42 6.07 -14.52
N THR A 520 8.96 7.28 -14.49
CA THR A 520 10.25 7.60 -13.85
C THR A 520 10.08 8.17 -12.44
N GLY A 521 8.90 8.72 -12.15
CA GLY A 521 8.56 9.34 -10.86
C GLY A 521 9.03 10.79 -10.70
N TRP A 522 9.59 11.40 -11.75
CA TRP A 522 10.02 12.81 -11.76
C TRP A 522 8.88 13.79 -12.03
N LYS A 523 7.96 13.43 -12.94
CA LYS A 523 6.84 14.28 -13.36
C LYS A 523 5.58 14.00 -12.53
N PRO A 524 5.10 14.94 -11.70
CA PRO A 524 3.95 14.68 -10.83
C PRO A 524 2.61 14.68 -11.56
N HIS A 525 2.50 15.33 -12.73
CA HIS A 525 1.26 15.42 -13.51
C HIS A 525 0.96 14.14 -14.30
N ILE A 526 2.00 13.48 -14.83
CA ILE A 526 1.90 12.17 -15.46
C ILE A 526 1.38 11.12 -14.47
N PRO A 527 0.33 10.36 -14.81
CA PRO A 527 -0.13 9.24 -14.00
C PRO A 527 1.00 8.21 -13.79
N GLY A 528 1.29 7.86 -12.53
CA GLY A 528 2.32 6.86 -12.24
C GLY A 528 2.00 5.44 -12.75
N MET A 529 2.92 4.49 -12.55
CA MET A 529 2.80 3.12 -13.10
C MET A 529 1.49 2.34 -12.85
N GLY A 530 1.17 1.44 -13.78
CA GLY A 530 0.19 0.37 -13.68
C GLY A 530 -1.08 0.58 -14.51
N PHE A 531 -1.62 -0.53 -15.00
CA PHE A 531 -2.90 -0.65 -15.69
C PHE A 531 -3.70 -1.82 -15.12
N ILE A 532 -5.03 -1.79 -15.26
CA ILE A 532 -5.90 -2.90 -14.88
C ILE A 532 -7.13 -2.95 -15.79
N ARG A 533 -7.64 -4.16 -16.09
CA ARG A 533 -8.93 -4.33 -16.75
C ARG A 533 -10.07 -4.05 -15.78
N ALA A 534 -11.15 -3.45 -16.26
CA ALA A 534 -12.35 -3.21 -15.47
C ALA A 534 -12.96 -4.51 -14.92
N SER A 535 -12.90 -5.58 -15.71
CA SER A 535 -13.37 -6.93 -15.36
C SER A 535 -12.66 -7.51 -14.13
N ASP A 536 -11.39 -7.18 -13.92
CA ASP A 536 -10.55 -7.63 -12.80
C ASP A 536 -10.82 -6.87 -11.49
N VAL A 537 -11.50 -5.72 -11.57
CA VAL A 537 -11.90 -4.95 -10.39
C VAL A 537 -13.16 -5.57 -9.76
N PRO A 538 -13.15 -5.90 -8.45
CA PRO A 538 -14.31 -6.48 -7.78
C PRO A 538 -15.57 -5.61 -7.94
N LYS A 539 -16.71 -6.24 -8.27
CA LYS A 539 -17.98 -5.55 -8.54
C LYS A 539 -18.39 -4.53 -7.46
N LYS A 540 -18.12 -4.83 -6.19
CA LYS A 540 -18.47 -3.97 -5.04
C LYS A 540 -17.70 -2.64 -5.02
N SER A 541 -16.44 -2.63 -5.46
CA SER A 541 -15.56 -1.45 -5.43
C SER A 541 -15.40 -0.81 -6.81
N ARG A 542 -15.75 -1.51 -7.89
CA ARG A 542 -15.63 -1.05 -9.28
C ARG A 542 -16.21 0.33 -9.55
N ARG A 543 -17.45 0.60 -9.08
CA ARG A 543 -18.11 1.89 -9.31
C ARG A 543 -17.31 3.08 -8.75
N TYR A 544 -16.69 2.90 -7.59
CA TYR A 544 -15.85 3.94 -6.99
C TYR A 544 -14.51 4.04 -7.70
N PHE A 545 -13.90 2.91 -8.03
CA PHE A 545 -12.62 2.87 -8.72
C PHE A 545 -12.68 3.56 -10.10
N ILE A 546 -13.65 3.21 -10.94
CA ILE A 546 -13.79 3.74 -12.30
C ILE A 546 -13.95 5.27 -12.32
N LYS A 547 -14.59 5.85 -11.30
CA LYS A 547 -14.83 7.30 -11.23
C LYS A 547 -13.53 8.11 -11.11
N ASP A 548 -12.52 7.55 -10.44
CA ASP A 548 -11.33 8.29 -10.02
C ASP A 548 -10.07 7.97 -10.84
N HIS A 549 -10.16 7.11 -11.86
CA HIS A 549 -9.03 6.63 -12.65
C HIS A 549 -9.21 6.90 -14.14
N TYR A 550 -8.09 7.13 -14.84
CA TYR A 550 -8.08 7.41 -16.27
C TYR A 550 -8.39 6.15 -17.07
N ARG A 551 -9.37 6.23 -18.00
CA ARG A 551 -9.72 5.15 -18.93
C ARG A 551 -8.93 5.32 -20.23
N LEU A 552 -8.32 4.24 -20.72
CA LEU A 552 -7.65 4.26 -22.02
C LEU A 552 -8.66 4.34 -23.18
N PRO A 553 -8.24 4.83 -24.37
CA PRO A 553 -9.07 4.79 -25.57
C PRO A 553 -9.58 3.38 -25.86
N LYS A 554 -10.90 3.24 -26.05
CA LYS A 554 -11.55 1.94 -26.21
C LYS A 554 -10.96 1.08 -27.34
N PRO A 555 -10.66 1.60 -28.55
CA PRO A 555 -10.05 0.81 -29.61
C PRO A 555 -8.67 0.24 -29.22
N ALA A 556 -7.82 1.05 -28.59
CA ALA A 556 -6.51 0.60 -28.10
C ALA A 556 -6.66 -0.44 -26.99
N ALA A 557 -7.61 -0.23 -26.07
CA ALA A 557 -7.87 -1.17 -24.98
C ALA A 557 -8.35 -2.55 -25.49
N ILE A 558 -9.18 -2.57 -26.54
CA ILE A 558 -9.58 -3.82 -27.22
C ILE A 558 -8.35 -4.55 -27.72
N LEU A 559 -7.53 -3.92 -28.57
CA LEU A 559 -6.36 -4.59 -29.15
C LEU A 559 -5.38 -5.07 -28.08
N ILE A 560 -5.15 -4.30 -27.02
CA ILE A 560 -4.27 -4.71 -25.90
C ILE A 560 -4.85 -5.94 -25.19
N THR A 561 -6.16 -5.95 -24.88
CA THR A 561 -6.79 -7.08 -24.18
C THR A 561 -6.92 -8.33 -25.06
N THR A 562 -7.01 -8.19 -26.37
CA THR A 562 -7.10 -9.31 -27.33
C THR A 562 -5.76 -9.68 -27.95
N GLN A 563 -4.65 -9.11 -27.46
CA GLN A 563 -3.29 -9.37 -27.95
C GLN A 563 -3.17 -9.14 -29.47
N GLY A 564 -3.79 -8.09 -29.98
CA GLY A 564 -3.74 -7.69 -31.38
C GLY A 564 -4.84 -8.26 -32.28
N LYS A 565 -5.66 -9.22 -31.81
CA LYS A 565 -6.64 -9.97 -32.63
C LYS A 565 -7.98 -9.28 -32.91
N GLY A 566 -8.19 -8.06 -32.40
CA GLY A 566 -9.47 -7.34 -32.58
C GLY A 566 -10.69 -8.02 -31.94
N LEU A 567 -11.90 -7.59 -32.31
CA LEU A 567 -13.18 -8.13 -31.82
C LEU A 567 -13.73 -9.30 -32.67
N GLU A 568 -13.34 -9.40 -33.95
CA GLU A 568 -13.97 -10.31 -34.90
C GLU A 568 -13.61 -11.79 -34.70
N ASN A 569 -12.54 -12.05 -33.93
CA ASN A 569 -12.03 -13.39 -33.64
C ASN A 569 -12.45 -13.94 -32.25
N GLN A 570 -13.41 -13.32 -31.54
CA GLN A 570 -13.88 -13.79 -30.22
C GLN A 570 -15.42 -13.88 -30.11
N ASP A 571 -15.92 -15.04 -29.65
CA ASP A 571 -17.35 -15.40 -29.46
C ASP A 571 -18.11 -14.59 -28.36
N ASN A 572 -17.58 -13.47 -27.86
CA ASN A 572 -18.21 -12.74 -26.75
C ASN A 572 -18.29 -11.23 -27.02
N ALA A 573 -19.28 -10.80 -27.79
CA ALA A 573 -19.65 -9.37 -27.93
C ALA A 573 -19.97 -8.65 -26.59
N ASN A 574 -20.06 -9.40 -25.47
CA ASN A 574 -20.33 -8.92 -24.12
C ASN A 574 -19.09 -8.79 -23.22
N SER A 575 -17.85 -9.03 -23.69
CA SER A 575 -16.65 -8.88 -22.84
C SER A 575 -16.29 -7.41 -22.58
N GLU A 576 -16.04 -7.10 -21.31
CA GLU A 576 -15.63 -5.77 -20.85
C GLU A 576 -14.12 -5.57 -21.08
N HIS A 577 -13.75 -4.86 -22.16
CA HIS A 577 -12.36 -4.61 -22.56
C HIS A 577 -11.73 -3.34 -21.98
N ASP A 578 -12.44 -2.63 -21.11
CA ASP A 578 -11.97 -1.35 -20.60
C ASP A 578 -10.72 -1.49 -19.73
N ILE A 579 -9.69 -0.70 -20.03
CA ILE A 579 -8.45 -0.61 -19.27
C ILE A 579 -8.39 0.74 -18.55
N TYR A 580 -8.03 0.71 -17.27
CA TYR A 580 -7.83 1.88 -16.44
C TYR A 580 -6.38 1.99 -15.97
N SER A 581 -5.83 3.20 -15.98
CA SER A 581 -4.53 3.50 -15.37
C SER A 581 -4.65 3.50 -13.85
N LEU A 582 -3.71 2.84 -13.16
CA LEU A 582 -3.55 2.83 -11.70
C LEU A 582 -2.72 4.03 -11.19
N GLY A 583 -2.22 4.85 -12.12
CA GLY A 583 -1.50 6.08 -11.83
C GLY A 583 -2.37 7.14 -11.18
N LYS A 584 -1.89 7.72 -10.08
CA LYS A 584 -2.44 8.99 -9.57
C LYS A 584 -1.82 10.11 -10.41
N SER A 585 -2.63 10.99 -10.99
CA SER A 585 -2.15 12.33 -11.35
C SER A 585 -1.93 13.12 -10.06
N GLY A 586 -0.69 13.49 -9.82
CA GLY A 586 -0.31 14.38 -8.73
C GLY A 586 -0.77 15.79 -9.04
N ARG A 587 -1.26 16.50 -8.02
CA ARG A 587 -1.41 17.95 -8.12
C ARG A 587 -0.05 18.59 -7.89
N PHE A 588 0.23 19.66 -8.63
CA PHE A 588 1.37 20.52 -8.36
C PHE A 588 1.38 20.92 -6.89
N LYS A 589 2.54 20.76 -6.23
CA LYS A 589 2.75 21.19 -4.85
C LYS A 589 3.69 22.40 -4.87
N PRO A 590 3.22 23.58 -4.45
CA PRO A 590 4.07 24.76 -4.43
C PRO A 590 5.22 24.59 -3.44
N ASN A 591 6.39 25.14 -3.79
CA ASN A 591 7.51 25.20 -2.87
C ASN A 591 7.20 26.22 -1.76
N LEU A 592 7.29 25.78 -0.50
CA LEU A 592 7.06 26.65 0.65
C LEU A 592 8.34 27.42 1.01
N VAL A 593 8.20 28.72 1.28
CA VAL A 593 9.30 29.59 1.73
C VAL A 593 9.51 29.41 3.24
N GLY A 594 8.45 29.06 3.98
CA GLY A 594 8.44 28.81 5.42
C GLY A 594 7.74 29.90 6.24
N ASP A 595 7.28 30.97 5.57
CA ASP A 595 6.53 32.08 6.17
C ASP A 595 5.03 32.00 5.92
N GLU A 596 4.59 30.99 5.15
CA GLU A 596 3.19 30.72 4.95
C GLU A 596 2.55 30.21 6.25
N GLU A 597 1.42 30.81 6.62
CA GLU A 597 0.60 30.24 7.69
C GLU A 597 0.07 28.87 7.22
N ARG A 598 0.58 27.78 7.81
CA ARG A 598 0.16 26.40 7.48
C ARG A 598 -1.24 26.09 8.00
N PHE A 599 -2.25 26.82 7.54
CA PHE A 599 -3.65 26.53 7.85
C PHE A 599 -4.26 25.65 6.77
N GLU A 600 -4.24 24.33 7.00
CA GLU A 600 -5.18 23.45 6.32
C GLU A 600 -6.57 23.65 6.96
N HIS A 601 -7.58 23.99 6.16
CA HIS A 601 -8.95 24.07 6.66
C HIS A 601 -9.42 22.67 7.10
N ILE A 602 -9.73 22.52 8.39
CA ILE A 602 -10.23 21.26 8.96
C ILE A 602 -11.75 21.30 9.00
N GLY A 603 -12.39 20.58 8.08
CA GLY A 603 -13.84 20.40 8.12
C GLY A 603 -14.29 19.57 9.32
N TRP A 604 -15.57 19.72 9.71
CA TRP A 604 -16.15 19.04 10.87
C TRP A 604 -15.97 17.51 10.86
N GLN A 605 -16.11 16.88 9.69
CA GLN A 605 -15.94 15.43 9.54
C GLN A 605 -14.49 14.98 9.87
N ARG A 606 -13.48 15.71 9.38
CA ARG A 606 -12.06 15.43 9.65
C ARG A 606 -11.75 15.67 11.13
N PHE A 607 -12.27 16.75 11.71
CA PHE A 607 -12.14 17.04 13.14
C PHE A 607 -12.73 15.91 14.00
N TRP A 608 -13.98 15.51 13.75
CA TRP A 608 -14.66 14.45 14.51
C TRP A 608 -13.96 13.09 14.42
N ARG A 609 -13.40 12.75 13.25
CA ARG A 609 -12.64 11.52 13.03
C ARG A 609 -11.41 11.42 13.96
N TYR A 610 -10.68 12.53 14.11
CA TYR A 610 -9.41 12.59 14.84
C TYR A 610 -9.49 13.20 16.24
N LEU A 611 -10.69 13.56 16.71
CA LEU A 611 -10.93 14.01 18.07
C LEU A 611 -10.42 12.97 19.07
N ASN A 612 -9.87 13.41 20.21
CA ASN A 612 -9.40 12.52 21.26
C ASN A 612 -10.49 11.47 21.59
N PRO A 613 -10.16 10.16 21.59
CA PRO A 613 -11.15 9.10 21.79
C PRO A 613 -11.94 9.25 23.09
N VAL A 614 -11.33 9.74 24.17
CA VAL A 614 -12.02 9.95 25.46
C VAL A 614 -13.11 11.01 25.29
N ILE A 615 -12.76 12.18 24.73
CA ILE A 615 -13.70 13.27 24.49
C ILE A 615 -14.81 12.81 23.53
N ARG A 616 -14.43 12.19 22.42
CA ARG A 616 -15.38 11.67 21.41
C ARG A 616 -16.35 10.66 22.02
N ASN A 617 -15.87 9.75 22.85
CA ASN A 617 -16.68 8.74 23.50
C ASN A 617 -17.59 9.34 24.58
N SER A 618 -17.12 10.32 25.34
CA SER A 618 -17.96 11.05 26.30
C SER A 618 -19.10 11.79 25.61
N ILE A 619 -18.82 12.49 24.49
CA ILE A 619 -19.85 13.17 23.70
C ILE A 619 -20.87 12.16 23.15
N ARG A 620 -20.42 11.02 22.62
CA ARG A 620 -21.31 9.94 22.17
C ARG A 620 -22.21 9.42 23.29
N ILE A 621 -21.66 9.12 24.46
CA ILE A 621 -22.44 8.63 25.59
C ILE A 621 -23.46 9.69 26.03
N ALA A 622 -23.07 10.96 26.10
CA ALA A 622 -23.97 12.05 26.43
C ALA A 622 -25.13 12.19 25.43
N ILE A 623 -24.85 12.16 24.12
CA ILE A 623 -25.91 12.23 23.09
C ILE A 623 -26.85 11.04 23.19
N GLY A 624 -26.34 9.82 23.43
CA GLY A 624 -27.18 8.64 23.62
C GLY A 624 -28.01 8.70 24.92
N ALA A 625 -27.49 9.32 25.97
CA ALA A 625 -28.20 9.41 27.25
C ALA A 625 -29.45 10.31 27.18
N VAL A 626 -29.44 11.35 26.34
CA VAL A 626 -30.57 12.28 26.16
C VAL A 626 -31.90 11.56 25.85
N PRO A 627 -32.04 10.77 24.77
CA PRO A 627 -33.31 10.09 24.46
C PRO A 627 -33.69 9.05 25.51
N ALA A 628 -32.72 8.42 26.17
CA ALA A 628 -32.99 7.43 27.22
C ALA A 628 -33.58 8.09 28.48
N CYS A 629 -32.99 9.19 28.95
CA CYS A 629 -33.48 9.94 30.11
C CYS A 629 -34.81 10.65 29.85
N LEU A 630 -35.14 10.96 28.60
CA LEU A 630 -36.45 11.50 28.23
C LEU A 630 -37.55 10.43 28.20
N SER A 631 -37.18 9.15 28.02
CA SER A 631 -38.14 8.04 27.86
C SER A 631 -38.32 7.18 29.11
N LEU A 632 -37.30 7.13 29.97
CA LEU A 632 -37.25 6.37 31.21
C LEU A 632 -36.79 7.27 32.36
N SER A 633 -37.13 6.90 33.60
CA SER A 633 -36.54 7.57 34.77
C SER A 633 -35.01 7.45 34.74
N PHE A 634 -34.33 8.44 35.34
CA PHE A 634 -32.87 8.47 35.39
C PHE A 634 -32.27 7.16 35.96
N ALA A 635 -32.92 6.56 36.96
CA ALA A 635 -32.49 5.29 37.56
C ALA A 635 -32.55 4.13 36.54
N TYR A 636 -33.64 3.99 35.78
CA TYR A 636 -33.75 2.92 34.79
C TYR A 636 -32.88 3.17 33.55
N ALA A 637 -32.69 4.43 33.15
CA ALA A 637 -31.73 4.78 32.11
C ALA A 637 -30.29 4.42 32.53
N ALA A 638 -29.91 4.68 33.79
CA ALA A 638 -28.61 4.29 34.34
C ALA A 638 -28.42 2.76 34.36
N ILE A 639 -29.45 2.00 34.77
CA ILE A 639 -29.43 0.53 34.72
C ILE A 639 -29.26 0.04 33.28
N TRP A 640 -29.99 0.62 32.31
CA TRP A 640 -29.92 0.25 30.89
C TRP A 640 -28.51 0.44 30.30
N PHE A 641 -27.89 1.58 30.61
CA PHE A 641 -26.50 1.87 30.21
C PHE A 641 -25.52 0.96 30.96
N GLY A 642 -25.75 0.71 32.25
CA GLY A 642 -24.96 -0.20 33.07
C GLY A 642 -24.89 -1.62 32.50
N ILE A 643 -26.04 -2.21 32.16
CA ILE A 643 -26.12 -3.55 31.54
C ILE A 643 -25.32 -3.57 30.24
N THR A 644 -25.50 -2.55 29.39
CA THR A 644 -24.81 -2.47 28.09
C THR A 644 -23.29 -2.31 28.26
N PHE A 645 -22.84 -1.50 29.22
CA PHE A 645 -21.42 -1.29 29.52
C PHE A 645 -20.77 -2.55 30.08
N ILE A 646 -21.39 -3.15 31.11
CA ILE A 646 -20.92 -4.38 31.76
C ILE A 646 -20.80 -5.51 30.73
N ARG A 647 -21.77 -5.68 29.83
CA ARG A 647 -21.68 -6.68 28.76
C ARG A 647 -20.42 -6.51 27.91
N ASN A 648 -20.16 -5.29 27.43
CA ASN A 648 -18.99 -5.04 26.57
C ASN A 648 -17.68 -5.34 27.31
N VAL A 649 -17.58 -4.89 28.57
CA VAL A 649 -16.40 -5.13 29.43
C VAL A 649 -16.20 -6.63 29.66
N LEU A 650 -17.25 -7.36 30.07
CA LEU A 650 -17.16 -8.80 30.34
C LEU A 650 -16.78 -9.58 29.09
N VAL A 651 -17.39 -9.31 27.94
CA VAL A 651 -17.05 -9.99 26.67
C VAL A 651 -15.57 -9.81 26.30
N ASP A 652 -15.05 -8.59 26.45
CA ASP A 652 -13.65 -8.30 26.13
C ASP A 652 -12.69 -8.99 27.12
N LEU A 653 -13.02 -8.99 28.41
CA LEU A 653 -12.22 -9.66 29.46
C LEU A 653 -12.25 -11.20 29.35
N PHE A 654 -13.44 -11.80 29.16
CA PHE A 654 -13.60 -13.24 28.97
C PHE A 654 -12.89 -13.73 27.71
N SER A 655 -12.97 -12.98 26.61
CA SER A 655 -12.26 -13.34 25.39
C SER A 655 -10.75 -13.17 25.53
N ALA A 656 -10.26 -12.28 26.41
CA ALA A 656 -8.83 -12.08 26.68
C ALA A 656 -8.20 -13.16 27.57
N SER A 657 -8.79 -13.41 28.73
CA SER A 657 -8.15 -14.22 29.78
C SER A 657 -8.97 -15.46 30.17
N GLY A 658 -10.09 -15.70 29.47
CA GLY A 658 -10.98 -16.81 29.81
C GLY A 658 -11.59 -16.65 31.20
N MET A 659 -11.82 -17.78 31.86
CA MET A 659 -12.37 -17.82 33.22
C MET A 659 -11.33 -17.51 34.32
N GLN A 660 -10.08 -17.20 33.96
CA GLN A 660 -9.04 -16.85 34.93
C GLN A 660 -9.14 -15.37 35.30
N ILE A 661 -9.95 -15.07 36.32
CA ILE A 661 -10.29 -13.71 36.78
C ILE A 661 -9.03 -12.91 37.16
N LYS A 662 -8.01 -13.55 37.75
CA LYS A 662 -6.74 -12.90 38.13
C LYS A 662 -5.96 -12.30 36.94
N GLY A 663 -6.26 -12.71 35.71
CA GLY A 663 -5.64 -12.20 34.49
C GLY A 663 -6.43 -11.08 33.81
N TRP A 664 -7.50 -10.57 34.40
CA TRP A 664 -8.33 -9.52 33.81
C TRP A 664 -7.68 -8.15 33.96
N THR A 665 -7.51 -7.41 32.85
CA THR A 665 -6.96 -6.06 32.87
C THR A 665 -7.83 -5.10 32.07
N PHE A 666 -8.00 -3.86 32.57
CA PHE A 666 -8.75 -2.83 31.83
C PHE A 666 -8.11 -2.42 30.50
N LYS A 667 -6.83 -2.76 30.28
CA LYS A 667 -6.14 -2.55 29.01
C LYS A 667 -6.69 -3.45 27.89
N ASP A 668 -7.36 -4.55 28.24
CA ASP A 668 -7.96 -5.47 27.28
C ASP A 668 -9.37 -5.03 26.80
N VAL A 669 -9.95 -4.00 27.41
CA VAL A 669 -11.31 -3.52 27.11
C VAL A 669 -11.29 -2.49 25.98
N ASN A 670 -12.14 -2.69 24.97
CA ASN A 670 -12.32 -1.74 23.87
C ASN A 670 -13.38 -0.69 24.23
N PHE A 671 -12.95 0.38 24.90
CA PHE A 671 -13.82 1.48 25.30
C PHE A 671 -14.48 2.23 24.15
N ASP A 672 -13.91 2.26 22.93
CA ASP A 672 -14.58 2.87 21.78
C ASP A 672 -15.79 2.04 21.33
N ASN A 673 -15.67 0.71 21.32
CA ASN A 673 -16.81 -0.16 21.03
C ASN A 673 -17.89 -0.11 22.12
N ALA A 674 -17.47 -0.03 23.39
CA ALA A 674 -18.40 0.15 24.51
C ALA A 674 -19.16 1.48 24.39
N ALA A 675 -18.47 2.59 24.13
CA ALA A 675 -19.09 3.90 23.95
C ALA A 675 -20.01 3.97 22.73
N GLN A 676 -19.63 3.34 21.60
CA GLN A 676 -20.53 3.20 20.45
C GLN A 676 -21.78 2.40 20.81
N SER A 677 -21.65 1.32 21.57
CA SER A 677 -22.79 0.54 22.04
C SER A 677 -23.71 1.37 22.94
N LEU A 678 -23.14 2.18 23.84
CA LEU A 678 -23.91 3.09 24.72
C LEU A 678 -24.62 4.22 23.95
N PHE A 679 -24.00 4.74 22.90
CA PHE A 679 -24.67 5.71 22.02
C PHE A 679 -25.94 5.11 21.40
N TRP A 680 -25.81 3.95 20.73
CA TRP A 680 -26.94 3.31 20.05
C TRP A 680 -27.96 2.70 21.02
N THR A 681 -27.54 2.24 22.20
CA THR A 681 -28.49 1.70 23.19
C THR A 681 -29.44 2.78 23.71
N GLY A 682 -28.97 4.04 23.80
CA GLY A 682 -29.78 5.16 24.24
C GLY A 682 -30.99 5.44 23.33
N PHE A 683 -30.77 5.44 22.02
CA PHE A 683 -31.85 5.59 21.02
C PHE A 683 -32.79 4.37 20.93
N SER A 684 -32.38 3.20 21.43
CA SER A 684 -33.27 2.03 21.46
C SER A 684 -34.40 2.17 22.47
N VAL A 685 -34.20 2.96 23.54
CA VAL A 685 -35.18 3.11 24.62
C VAL A 685 -36.53 3.66 24.11
N PRO A 686 -36.60 4.85 23.47
CA PRO A 686 -37.88 5.36 22.97
C PRO A 686 -38.54 4.42 21.95
N VAL A 687 -37.75 3.79 21.08
CA VAL A 687 -38.25 2.87 20.05
C VAL A 687 -38.91 1.66 20.69
N LEU A 688 -38.24 1.02 21.66
CA LEU A 688 -38.76 -0.16 22.34
C LEU A 688 -39.94 0.18 23.26
N SER A 689 -39.90 1.34 23.92
CA SER A 689 -41.05 1.86 24.68
C SER A 689 -42.27 2.05 23.78
N ALA A 690 -42.11 2.66 22.59
CA ALA A 690 -43.19 2.87 21.65
C ALA A 690 -43.77 1.54 21.12
N VAL A 691 -42.91 0.56 20.80
CA VAL A 691 -43.35 -0.77 20.37
C VAL A 691 -44.12 -1.48 21.48
N LYS A 692 -43.62 -1.42 22.71
CA LYS A 692 -44.30 -2.01 23.87
C LYS A 692 -45.67 -1.38 24.10
N LEU A 693 -45.74 -0.04 24.09
CA LEU A 693 -47.01 0.67 24.27
C LEU A 693 -48.00 0.37 23.13
N GLY A 694 -47.52 0.32 21.89
CA GLY A 694 -48.32 -0.05 20.73
C GLY A 694 -48.88 -1.47 20.84
N PHE A 695 -48.05 -2.43 21.26
CA PHE A 695 -48.48 -3.81 21.50
C PHE A 695 -49.54 -3.88 22.62
N ASP A 696 -49.27 -3.25 23.77
CA ASP A 696 -50.21 -3.24 24.89
C ASP A 696 -51.56 -2.59 24.52
N TYR A 697 -51.54 -1.54 23.68
CA TYR A 697 -52.75 -0.88 23.19
C TYR A 697 -53.52 -1.72 22.16
N SER A 698 -52.81 -2.38 21.25
CA SER A 698 -53.44 -3.21 20.20
C SER A 698 -53.96 -4.54 20.73
N TRP A 699 -53.51 -5.01 21.90
CA TRP A 699 -53.98 -6.24 22.50
C TRP A 699 -55.31 -6.03 23.23
N THR A 700 -56.42 -6.14 22.49
CA THR A 700 -57.78 -5.89 22.99
C THR A 700 -58.44 -7.10 23.68
N PHE A 701 -57.79 -8.27 23.68
CA PHE A 701 -58.33 -9.49 24.31
C PHE A 701 -58.13 -9.46 25.83
N GLY A 702 -59.17 -9.79 26.59
CA GLY A 702 -59.13 -9.85 28.05
C GLY A 702 -58.07 -10.84 28.58
N LEU A 703 -57.38 -10.45 29.65
CA LEU A 703 -56.44 -11.29 30.41
C LEU A 703 -57.18 -12.14 31.47
N ASP A 704 -58.38 -12.60 31.12
CA ASP A 704 -59.36 -13.25 31.99
C ASP A 704 -58.99 -14.70 32.36
N THR A 705 -58.13 -15.35 31.58
CA THR A 705 -57.65 -16.71 31.85
C THR A 705 -56.12 -16.78 31.96
N PRO A 706 -55.56 -17.67 32.81
CA PRO A 706 -54.11 -17.83 32.95
C PRO A 706 -53.40 -18.12 31.62
N VAL A 707 -54.01 -18.94 30.76
CA VAL A 707 -53.47 -19.28 29.43
C VAL A 707 -53.37 -18.07 28.51
N ARG A 708 -54.38 -17.18 28.52
CA ARG A 708 -54.35 -15.94 27.73
C ARG A 708 -53.33 -14.94 28.28
N HIS A 709 -53.17 -14.88 29.60
CA HIS A 709 -52.14 -14.06 30.21
C HIS A 709 -50.73 -14.55 29.86
N GLU A 710 -50.48 -15.85 29.91
CA GLU A 710 -49.21 -16.43 29.46
C GLU A 710 -48.96 -16.13 27.98
N LEU A 711 -49.94 -16.37 27.11
CA LEU A 711 -49.81 -16.05 25.68
C LEU A 711 -49.48 -14.57 25.45
N PHE A 712 -50.13 -13.67 26.17
CA PHE A 712 -49.85 -12.23 26.12
C PHE A 712 -48.39 -11.94 26.50
N VAL A 713 -47.89 -12.48 27.62
CA VAL A 713 -46.51 -12.27 28.08
C VAL A 713 -45.50 -12.78 27.05
N TRP A 714 -45.71 -13.99 26.53
CA TRP A 714 -44.84 -14.59 25.52
C TRP A 714 -44.80 -13.75 24.23
N MET A 715 -45.96 -13.31 23.74
CA MET A 715 -46.07 -12.46 22.54
C MET A 715 -45.52 -11.04 22.75
N LYS A 716 -45.71 -10.47 23.94
CA LYS A 716 -45.15 -9.16 24.35
C LYS A 716 -43.63 -9.18 24.22
N PHE A 717 -42.96 -10.16 24.84
CA PHE A 717 -41.51 -10.28 24.78
C PHE A 717 -40.99 -10.64 23.38
N PHE A 718 -41.69 -11.51 22.66
CA PHE A 718 -41.36 -11.81 21.27
C PHE A 718 -41.34 -10.54 20.40
N THR A 719 -42.39 -9.73 20.50
CA THR A 719 -42.52 -8.47 19.73
C THR A 719 -41.42 -7.48 20.09
N ILE A 720 -41.13 -7.29 21.38
CA ILE A 720 -40.05 -6.41 21.85
C ILE A 720 -38.67 -6.90 21.37
N CYS A 721 -38.40 -8.21 21.47
CA CYS A 721 -37.12 -8.80 21.06
C CYS A 721 -36.89 -8.75 19.54
N VAL A 722 -37.94 -8.92 18.73
CA VAL A 722 -37.91 -8.76 17.27
C VAL A 722 -37.66 -7.30 16.90
N ALA A 723 -38.36 -6.36 17.53
CA ALA A 723 -38.15 -4.93 17.31
C ALA A 723 -36.73 -4.50 17.68
N ASN A 724 -36.21 -4.97 18.82
CA ASN A 724 -34.81 -4.73 19.21
C ASN A 724 -33.84 -5.36 18.20
N GLY A 725 -34.13 -6.56 17.69
CA GLY A 725 -33.36 -7.20 16.64
C GLY A 725 -33.30 -6.36 15.37
N ALA A 726 -34.45 -5.85 14.90
CA ALA A 726 -34.56 -4.99 13.73
C ALA A 726 -33.78 -3.68 13.92
N TYR A 727 -33.93 -3.04 15.09
CA TYR A 727 -33.17 -1.85 15.48
C TYR A 727 -31.65 -2.11 15.47
N ILE A 728 -31.22 -3.26 15.99
CA ILE A 728 -29.81 -3.66 15.99
C ILE A 728 -29.31 -3.86 14.56
N ALA A 729 -30.09 -4.51 13.70
CA ALA A 729 -29.73 -4.72 12.30
C ALA A 729 -29.59 -3.39 11.54
N MET A 730 -30.52 -2.45 11.77
CA MET A 730 -30.52 -1.12 11.16
C MET A 730 -29.25 -0.35 11.49
N HIS A 731 -28.94 -0.13 12.78
CA HIS A 731 -27.77 0.69 13.12
C HIS A 731 -26.45 -0.03 12.85
N ASN A 732 -26.41 -1.36 12.85
CA ASN A 732 -25.22 -2.10 12.42
C ASN A 732 -24.95 -1.95 10.91
N THR A 733 -26.01 -1.80 10.11
CA THR A 733 -25.90 -1.46 8.69
C THR A 733 -25.32 -0.05 8.53
N LEU A 734 -25.80 0.92 9.32
CA LEU A 734 -25.25 2.29 9.33
C LEU A 734 -23.77 2.33 9.76
N ARG A 735 -23.38 1.46 10.71
CA ARG A 735 -21.98 1.28 11.15
C ARG A 735 -21.13 0.46 10.16
N ARG A 736 -21.72 -0.01 9.05
CA ARG A 736 -21.06 -0.81 8.01
C ARG A 736 -20.43 -2.10 8.54
N PHE A 737 -21.10 -2.78 9.47
CA PHE A 737 -20.70 -4.14 9.85
C PHE A 737 -20.96 -5.13 8.72
N ASP A 738 -20.26 -6.26 8.75
CA ASP A 738 -20.44 -7.32 7.77
C ASP A 738 -21.86 -7.92 7.85
N ASN A 739 -22.44 -8.29 6.71
CA ASN A 739 -23.79 -8.85 6.63
C ASN A 739 -23.98 -10.07 7.53
N ARG A 740 -22.94 -10.89 7.73
CA ARG A 740 -22.97 -12.02 8.66
C ARG A 740 -23.13 -11.56 10.12
N VAL A 741 -22.40 -10.52 10.52
CA VAL A 741 -22.48 -9.92 11.85
C VAL A 741 -23.84 -9.27 12.07
N ILE A 742 -24.37 -8.56 11.07
CA ILE A 742 -25.71 -7.96 11.12
C ILE A 742 -26.78 -9.03 11.37
N ARG A 743 -26.75 -10.14 10.61
CA ARG A 743 -27.70 -11.26 10.79
C ARG A 743 -27.57 -11.92 12.15
N ALA A 744 -26.35 -12.24 12.58
CA ALA A 744 -26.10 -12.81 13.91
C ALA A 744 -26.62 -11.89 15.04
N ASN A 745 -26.44 -10.57 14.87
CA ASN A 745 -26.88 -9.58 15.84
C ASN A 745 -28.40 -9.33 15.84
N PHE A 746 -29.11 -9.65 14.75
CA PHE A 746 -30.57 -9.70 14.72
C PHE A 746 -31.07 -10.93 15.51
N PHE A 747 -30.59 -12.12 15.13
CA PHE A 747 -31.05 -13.37 15.72
C PHE A 747 -30.71 -13.49 17.21
N ARG A 748 -29.56 -12.95 17.68
CA ARG A 748 -29.25 -12.92 19.12
C ARG A 748 -30.31 -12.20 19.95
N SER A 749 -30.94 -11.16 19.40
CA SER A 749 -31.96 -10.39 20.11
C SER A 749 -33.27 -11.16 20.13
N VAL A 750 -33.62 -11.77 18.99
CA VAL A 750 -34.81 -12.63 18.90
C VAL A 750 -34.69 -13.75 19.92
N LEU A 751 -33.60 -14.53 19.95
CA LEU A 751 -33.39 -15.66 20.86
C LEU A 751 -33.55 -15.35 22.36
N ALA A 752 -33.55 -14.08 22.78
CA ALA A 752 -33.74 -13.66 24.17
C ALA A 752 -35.19 -13.71 24.64
N TRP A 753 -36.14 -13.77 23.71
CA TRP A 753 -37.57 -13.68 24.02
C TRP A 753 -38.08 -14.76 25.00
N PRO A 754 -37.69 -16.05 24.92
CA PRO A 754 -38.23 -17.08 25.81
C PRO A 754 -37.72 -16.89 27.24
N PHE A 755 -36.46 -16.50 27.39
CA PHE A 755 -35.87 -16.23 28.70
C PHE A 755 -36.51 -15.01 29.34
N ALA A 756 -36.78 -13.95 28.57
CA ALA A 756 -37.46 -12.78 29.09
C ALA A 756 -38.90 -13.08 29.55
N ALA A 757 -39.63 -13.94 28.81
CA ALA A 757 -40.98 -14.37 29.19
C ALA A 757 -40.98 -15.24 30.45
N VAL A 758 -40.07 -16.21 30.57
CA VAL A 758 -39.97 -17.11 31.73
C VAL A 758 -39.62 -16.36 33.02
N PHE A 759 -38.75 -15.36 32.94
CA PHE A 759 -38.27 -14.60 34.11
C PHE A 759 -39.10 -13.34 34.41
N GLU A 760 -40.22 -13.13 33.71
CA GLU A 760 -41.05 -11.94 33.91
C GLU A 760 -41.61 -11.79 35.34
N PRO A 761 -42.08 -12.86 36.02
CA PRO A 761 -42.59 -12.74 37.38
C PRO A 761 -41.56 -12.15 38.35
N VAL A 762 -40.28 -12.51 38.18
CA VAL A 762 -39.17 -11.97 38.99
C VAL A 762 -38.94 -10.50 38.69
N GLY A 763 -38.98 -10.12 37.40
CA GLY A 763 -38.81 -8.72 37.01
C GLY A 763 -39.95 -7.83 37.50
N ASN A 764 -41.20 -8.32 37.42
CA ASN A 764 -42.37 -7.61 37.93
C ASN A 764 -42.34 -7.45 39.46
N PHE A 765 -41.89 -8.48 40.19
CA PHE A 765 -41.67 -8.40 41.64
C PHE A 765 -40.68 -7.29 42.01
N LEU A 766 -39.63 -7.09 41.20
CA LEU A 766 -38.64 -6.02 41.37
C LEU A 766 -39.05 -4.68 40.74
N MET A 767 -40.30 -4.55 40.28
CA MET A 767 -40.85 -3.37 39.57
C MET A 767 -40.05 -2.96 38.32
N VAL A 768 -39.34 -3.90 37.69
CA VAL A 768 -38.51 -3.65 36.52
C VAL A 768 -39.39 -3.62 35.26
N PRO A 769 -39.35 -2.56 34.43
CA PRO A 769 -40.15 -2.51 33.20
C PRO A 769 -39.83 -3.65 32.23
N SER A 770 -40.84 -4.19 31.54
CA SER A 770 -40.69 -5.31 30.59
C SER A 770 -39.62 -5.06 29.51
N ILE A 771 -39.48 -3.83 29.03
CA ILE A 771 -38.41 -3.46 28.07
C ILE A 771 -37.00 -3.63 28.66
N VAL A 772 -36.81 -3.35 29.96
CA VAL A 772 -35.52 -3.50 30.65
C VAL A 772 -35.22 -4.99 30.86
N GLN A 773 -36.23 -5.79 31.19
CA GLN A 773 -36.12 -7.25 31.30
C GLN A 773 -35.72 -7.89 29.95
N ALA A 774 -36.39 -7.50 28.86
CA ALA A 774 -36.07 -7.96 27.50
C ALA A 774 -34.64 -7.58 27.09
N LYS A 775 -34.23 -6.35 27.42
CA LYS A 775 -32.87 -5.86 27.17
C LYS A 775 -31.82 -6.67 27.92
N PHE A 776 -32.03 -6.95 29.21
CA PHE A 776 -31.11 -7.73 30.02
C PHE A 776 -30.81 -9.09 29.38
N TRP A 777 -31.84 -9.85 29.04
CA TRP A 777 -31.68 -11.17 28.41
C TRP A 777 -31.06 -11.09 27.00
N SER A 778 -31.38 -10.05 26.23
CA SER A 778 -30.71 -9.81 24.94
C SER A 778 -29.21 -9.57 25.11
N GLU A 779 -28.78 -8.86 26.15
CA GLU A 779 -27.36 -8.62 26.44
C GLU A 779 -26.67 -9.87 27.00
N VAL A 780 -27.35 -10.71 27.79
CA VAL A 780 -26.83 -12.01 28.25
C VAL A 780 -26.51 -12.93 27.07
N ILE A 781 -27.47 -13.10 26.14
CA ILE A 781 -27.25 -13.93 24.94
C ILE A 781 -26.16 -13.32 24.06
N ALA A 782 -26.13 -11.99 23.92
CA ALA A 782 -25.06 -11.31 23.23
C ALA A 782 -23.68 -11.58 23.85
N ALA A 783 -23.57 -11.60 25.18
CA ALA A 783 -22.31 -11.88 25.87
C ALA A 783 -21.77 -13.27 25.54
N VAL A 784 -22.65 -14.27 25.50
CA VAL A 784 -22.30 -15.65 25.12
C VAL A 784 -21.85 -15.72 23.67
N ILE A 785 -22.66 -15.23 22.73
CA ILE A 785 -22.37 -15.35 21.29
C ILE A 785 -21.10 -14.55 20.90
N GLU A 786 -20.98 -13.31 21.36
CA GLU A 786 -19.83 -12.44 21.05
C GLU A 786 -18.55 -12.94 21.75
N GLY A 787 -18.67 -13.44 22.99
CA GLY A 787 -17.57 -14.07 23.72
C GLY A 787 -17.01 -15.29 22.98
N VAL A 788 -17.88 -16.18 22.49
CA VAL A 788 -17.49 -17.36 21.71
C VAL A 788 -16.86 -16.94 20.36
N GLY A 789 -17.43 -15.95 19.66
CA GLY A 789 -16.90 -15.46 18.40
C GLY A 789 -15.49 -14.87 18.53
N LYS A 790 -15.27 -13.96 19.50
CA LYS A 790 -13.95 -13.38 19.78
C LYS A 790 -12.94 -14.43 20.25
N LEU A 791 -13.39 -15.42 21.02
CA LEU A 791 -12.54 -16.54 21.44
C LEU A 791 -12.06 -17.37 20.24
N SER A 792 -12.98 -17.76 19.36
CA SER A 792 -12.67 -18.52 18.15
C SER A 792 -11.65 -17.80 17.28
N GLN A 793 -11.84 -16.49 17.06
CA GLN A 793 -10.91 -15.68 16.29
C GLN A 793 -9.49 -15.64 16.89
N ARG A 794 -9.36 -15.50 18.22
CA ARG A 794 -8.05 -15.52 18.89
C ARG A 794 -7.37 -16.87 18.77
N VAL A 795 -8.13 -17.97 18.86
CA VAL A 795 -7.61 -19.34 18.69
C VAL A 795 -7.09 -19.56 17.27
N VAL A 796 -7.85 -19.14 16.25
CA VAL A 796 -7.43 -19.24 14.84
C VAL A 796 -6.11 -18.51 14.60
N LEU A 797 -5.97 -17.27 15.09
CA LEU A 797 -4.74 -16.49 14.94
C LEU A 797 -3.54 -17.15 15.61
N ARG A 798 -3.73 -17.72 16.81
CA ARG A 798 -2.65 -18.40 17.54
C ARG A 798 -2.27 -19.73 16.90
N LYS A 799 -3.25 -20.48 16.40
CA LYS A 799 -2.98 -21.70 15.65
C LYS A 799 -2.17 -21.39 14.39
N ARG A 800 -2.54 -20.36 13.64
CA ARG A 800 -1.77 -19.88 12.48
C ARG A 800 -0.33 -19.57 12.87
N ASP A 801 -0.11 -18.72 13.87
CA ASP A 801 1.25 -18.33 14.30
C ASP A 801 2.11 -19.57 14.64
N TYR A 802 1.57 -20.57 15.36
CA TYR A 802 2.32 -21.80 15.65
C TYR A 802 2.56 -22.67 14.42
N LEU A 803 1.58 -22.81 13.52
CA LEU A 803 1.72 -23.61 12.31
C LEU A 803 2.76 -23.02 11.34
N GLU A 804 2.97 -21.70 11.38
CA GLU A 804 4.03 -21.01 10.65
C GLU A 804 5.41 -21.24 11.28
N ILE A 805 5.51 -21.25 12.62
CA ILE A 805 6.80 -21.37 13.34
C ILE A 805 7.25 -22.83 13.50
N LEU A 806 6.35 -23.79 13.73
CA LEU A 806 6.71 -25.19 13.99
C LEU A 806 7.61 -25.82 12.92
N PRO A 807 7.36 -25.63 11.61
CA PRO A 807 8.26 -26.12 10.56
C PRO A 807 9.68 -25.57 10.66
N MET A 808 9.86 -24.35 11.18
CA MET A 808 11.17 -23.71 11.33
C MET A 808 12.06 -24.42 12.36
N LEU A 809 11.49 -25.24 13.26
CA LEU A 809 12.27 -26.09 14.17
C LEU A 809 13.12 -27.14 13.44
N ARG A 810 12.80 -27.45 12.17
CA ARG A 810 13.56 -28.37 11.33
C ARG A 810 14.59 -27.69 10.43
N SER A 811 14.69 -26.36 10.47
CA SER A 811 15.65 -25.65 9.64
C SER A 811 17.07 -26.13 9.92
N ASP A 812 17.85 -26.38 8.87
CA ASP A 812 19.27 -26.72 8.97
C ASP A 812 20.07 -25.55 9.56
N LYS A 813 19.61 -24.32 9.33
CA LYS A 813 20.19 -23.10 9.91
C LYS A 813 19.88 -23.02 11.41
N LYS A 814 20.92 -23.21 12.24
CA LYS A 814 20.84 -23.19 13.71
C LYS A 814 20.15 -21.92 14.23
N ASP A 815 20.50 -20.76 13.68
CA ASP A 815 19.94 -19.48 14.11
C ASP A 815 18.42 -19.37 13.91
N VAL A 816 17.90 -19.86 12.77
CA VAL A 816 16.46 -19.90 12.48
C VAL A 816 15.74 -20.81 13.47
N ARG A 817 16.34 -21.96 13.77
CA ARG A 817 15.79 -22.93 14.72
C ARG A 817 15.75 -22.38 16.15
N LEU A 818 16.80 -21.71 16.62
CA LEU A 818 16.85 -21.09 17.95
C LEU A 818 15.88 -19.91 18.07
N THR A 819 15.72 -19.11 17.02
CA THR A 819 14.70 -18.04 16.95
C THR A 819 13.28 -18.61 17.07
N ALA A 820 12.98 -19.68 16.32
CA ALA A 820 11.71 -20.38 16.41
C ALA A 820 11.45 -20.96 17.81
N MET A 821 12.49 -21.43 18.49
CA MET A 821 12.39 -21.90 19.88
C MET A 821 12.00 -20.77 20.84
N LEU A 822 12.66 -19.61 20.75
CA LEU A 822 12.32 -18.43 21.54
C LEU A 822 10.89 -17.95 21.27
N ASP A 823 10.48 -17.92 20.00
CA ASP A 823 9.13 -17.48 19.61
C ASP A 823 8.06 -18.43 20.14
N ILE A 824 8.26 -19.75 20.05
CA ILE A 824 7.33 -20.73 20.60
C ILE A 824 7.23 -20.57 22.12
N LEU A 825 8.36 -20.45 22.82
CA LEU A 825 8.39 -20.28 24.27
C LEU A 825 7.67 -18.98 24.68
N PHE A 826 7.91 -17.89 23.95
CA PHE A 826 7.26 -16.61 24.16
C PHE A 826 5.76 -16.67 23.93
N ILE A 827 5.32 -17.27 22.82
CA ILE A 827 3.89 -17.42 22.54
C ILE A 827 3.23 -18.29 23.62
N TRP A 828 3.88 -19.37 24.03
CA TRP A 828 3.37 -20.23 25.09
C TRP A 828 3.25 -19.52 26.44
N ALA A 829 4.25 -18.72 26.82
CA ALA A 829 4.34 -18.10 28.15
C ALA A 829 3.54 -16.79 28.27
N LYS A 830 3.65 -15.90 27.27
CA LYS A 830 3.16 -14.52 27.36
C LYS A 830 1.92 -14.24 26.54
N ARG A 831 1.63 -15.04 25.50
CA ARG A 831 0.50 -14.76 24.60
C ARG A 831 -0.78 -15.44 25.10
N GLN A 832 -1.88 -14.70 25.00
CA GLN A 832 -3.21 -15.20 25.34
C GLN A 832 -3.51 -16.50 24.59
N ARG A 833 -3.91 -17.53 25.34
CA ARG A 833 -4.22 -18.88 24.86
C ARG A 833 -3.07 -19.61 24.15
N GLY A 834 -1.82 -19.14 24.28
CA GLY A 834 -0.64 -19.79 23.70
C GLY A 834 -0.50 -21.26 24.11
N ARG A 835 -0.65 -21.55 25.41
CA ARG A 835 -0.61 -22.93 25.94
C ARG A 835 -1.70 -23.83 25.37
N THR A 836 -2.95 -23.33 25.36
CA THR A 836 -4.11 -24.10 24.90
C THR A 836 -4.04 -24.40 23.41
N CYS A 837 -3.64 -23.43 22.58
CA CYS A 837 -3.55 -23.62 21.13
C CYS A 837 -2.43 -24.60 20.77
N LEU A 838 -1.25 -24.48 21.40
CA LEU A 838 -0.16 -25.43 21.18
C LEU A 838 -0.55 -26.83 21.61
N SER A 839 -1.21 -26.98 22.78
CA SER A 839 -1.78 -28.26 23.21
C SER A 839 -2.70 -28.84 22.14
N GLN A 840 -3.65 -28.05 21.62
CA GLN A 840 -4.58 -28.53 20.60
C GLN A 840 -3.85 -29.00 19.34
N ILE A 841 -2.84 -28.28 18.84
CA ILE A 841 -2.07 -28.69 17.66
C ILE A 841 -1.34 -30.02 17.92
N LEU A 842 -0.72 -30.17 19.09
CA LEU A 842 0.08 -31.33 19.45
C LEU A 842 -0.77 -32.55 19.86
N THR A 843 -2.06 -32.39 20.18
CA THR A 843 -2.93 -33.50 20.61
C THR A 843 -4.09 -33.80 19.66
N ASN A 844 -4.53 -32.84 18.84
CA ASN A 844 -5.73 -32.99 18.01
C ASN A 844 -5.42 -33.65 16.67
N ARG A 845 -5.39 -34.99 16.69
CA ARG A 845 -5.06 -35.84 15.53
C ARG A 845 -6.00 -35.67 14.33
N LYS A 846 -7.23 -35.15 14.53
CA LYS A 846 -8.19 -34.94 13.44
C LYS A 846 -7.92 -33.66 12.65
N GLU A 847 -7.51 -32.58 13.31
CA GLU A 847 -7.31 -31.27 12.66
C GLU A 847 -5.89 -31.08 12.14
N THR A 848 -4.88 -31.59 12.85
CA THR A 848 -3.46 -31.37 12.52
C THR A 848 -2.66 -32.66 12.64
N PRO A 849 -2.95 -33.69 11.81
CA PRO A 849 -2.37 -35.03 11.95
C PRO A 849 -0.83 -35.00 11.91
N ALA A 850 -0.23 -34.42 10.86
CA ALA A 850 1.23 -34.34 10.72
C ALA A 850 1.89 -33.66 11.94
N ALA A 851 1.36 -32.52 12.37
CA ALA A 851 1.94 -31.80 13.50
C ALA A 851 1.79 -32.54 14.84
N SER A 852 0.67 -33.25 15.03
CA SER A 852 0.36 -33.97 16.28
C SER A 852 1.23 -35.21 16.51
N PHE A 853 1.80 -35.78 15.46
CA PHE A 853 2.69 -36.93 15.57
C PHE A 853 4.17 -36.53 15.57
N GLU A 854 4.55 -35.55 14.75
CA GLU A 854 5.98 -35.32 14.48
C GLU A 854 6.65 -34.33 15.45
N TYR A 855 5.96 -33.28 15.89
CA TYR A 855 6.58 -32.23 16.72
C TYR A 855 6.72 -32.55 18.21
N PRO A 856 5.86 -33.35 18.89
CA PRO A 856 5.99 -33.57 20.33
C PRO A 856 7.37 -34.11 20.75
N GLU A 857 7.91 -35.09 20.03
CA GLU A 857 9.23 -35.67 20.32
C GLU A 857 10.36 -34.72 19.95
N LEU A 858 10.27 -34.06 18.79
CA LEU A 858 11.24 -33.05 18.36
C LEU A 858 11.34 -31.91 19.39
N MET A 859 10.21 -31.41 19.89
CA MET A 859 10.18 -30.35 20.89
C MET A 859 10.72 -30.82 22.24
N LEU A 860 10.45 -32.05 22.67
CA LEU A 860 11.05 -32.59 23.89
C LEU A 860 12.58 -32.66 23.79
N LYS A 861 13.11 -33.01 22.62
CA LYS A 861 14.56 -33.00 22.37
C LYS A 861 15.13 -31.59 22.35
N LEU A 862 14.49 -30.66 21.61
CA LEU A 862 15.00 -29.30 21.42
C LEU A 862 14.89 -28.42 22.67
N PHE A 863 13.82 -28.59 23.47
CA PHE A 863 13.58 -27.77 24.67
C PHE A 863 14.05 -28.43 25.97
N ASP A 864 14.84 -29.50 25.89
CA ASP A 864 15.44 -30.14 27.06
C ASP A 864 16.32 -29.13 27.82
N PRO A 865 16.00 -28.79 29.09
CA PRO A 865 16.69 -27.76 29.83
C PRO A 865 18.19 -28.01 29.97
N GLN A 866 18.67 -29.26 29.94
CA GLN A 866 20.11 -29.55 30.07
C GLN A 866 20.94 -28.99 28.91
N ASN A 867 20.37 -28.97 27.70
CA ASN A 867 21.06 -28.54 26.49
C ASN A 867 20.56 -27.17 25.99
N ALA A 868 19.25 -26.96 26.03
CA ALA A 868 18.60 -25.80 25.44
C ALA A 868 18.96 -24.48 26.14
N HIS A 869 19.18 -24.49 27.46
CA HIS A 869 19.49 -23.26 28.20
C HIS A 869 20.80 -22.63 27.70
N TYR A 870 21.85 -23.43 27.53
CA TYR A 870 23.16 -22.96 27.08
C TYR A 870 23.10 -22.47 25.63
N GLU A 871 22.52 -23.26 24.72
CA GLU A 871 22.44 -22.87 23.30
C GLU A 871 21.63 -21.59 23.09
N LEU A 872 20.49 -21.45 23.77
CA LEU A 872 19.66 -20.25 23.66
C LEU A 872 20.32 -19.04 24.30
N SER A 873 20.96 -19.19 25.47
CA SER A 873 21.65 -18.10 26.15
C SER A 873 22.84 -17.57 25.33
N MET A 874 23.68 -18.46 24.79
CA MET A 874 24.79 -18.06 23.90
C MET A 874 24.28 -17.35 22.66
N PHE A 875 23.27 -17.91 22.01
CA PHE A 875 22.63 -17.29 20.86
C PHE A 875 22.05 -15.90 21.16
N ILE A 876 21.44 -15.73 22.33
CA ILE A 876 20.90 -14.42 22.74
C ILE A 876 22.02 -13.39 22.93
N VAL A 877 23.08 -13.75 23.64
CA VAL A 877 24.19 -12.85 23.95
C VAL A 877 24.95 -12.48 22.67
N ASP A 878 25.14 -13.43 21.75
CA ASP A 878 25.87 -13.20 20.51
C ASP A 878 25.10 -12.35 19.49
N ARG A 879 23.76 -12.38 19.52
CA ARG A 879 22.92 -11.81 18.44
C ARG A 879 22.09 -10.60 18.82
N TYR A 880 21.80 -10.38 20.11
CA TYR A 880 20.89 -9.32 20.53
C TYR A 880 21.60 -8.21 21.33
N PRO A 881 21.11 -6.95 21.24
CA PRO A 881 21.65 -5.84 22.04
C PRO A 881 21.63 -6.15 23.54
N PRO A 882 22.55 -5.59 24.34
CA PRO A 882 22.66 -5.89 25.78
C PRO A 882 21.35 -5.78 26.56
N ASN A 883 20.54 -4.74 26.27
CA ASN A 883 19.25 -4.53 26.93
C ASN A 883 18.22 -5.62 26.59
N GLU A 884 18.18 -6.07 25.33
CA GLU A 884 17.27 -7.14 24.91
C GLU A 884 17.75 -8.50 25.40
N ALA A 885 19.07 -8.70 25.38
CA ALA A 885 19.70 -9.93 25.85
C ALA A 885 19.34 -10.23 27.30
N ILE A 886 19.44 -9.23 28.21
CA ILE A 886 19.06 -9.37 29.63
C ILE A 886 17.60 -9.84 29.76
N VAL A 887 16.68 -9.19 29.05
CA VAL A 887 15.26 -9.52 29.11
C VAL A 887 14.97 -10.92 28.57
N LEU A 888 15.66 -11.32 27.49
CA LEU A 888 15.49 -12.65 26.89
C LEU A 888 16.11 -13.75 27.76
N THR A 889 17.26 -13.51 28.40
CA THR A 889 17.86 -14.47 29.33
C THR A 889 17.01 -14.65 30.58
N ASP A 890 16.48 -13.55 31.15
CA ASP A 890 15.53 -13.61 32.28
C ASP A 890 14.25 -14.36 31.89
N PHE A 891 13.80 -14.15 30.65
CA PHE A 891 12.63 -14.83 30.10
C PHE A 891 12.86 -16.35 29.99
N ILE A 892 13.99 -16.81 29.48
CA ILE A 892 14.32 -18.24 29.44
C ILE A 892 14.35 -18.82 30.85
N ASN A 893 15.05 -18.14 31.76
CA ASN A 893 15.19 -18.59 33.15
C ASN A 893 13.82 -18.79 33.81
N ALA A 894 12.87 -17.88 33.58
CA ALA A 894 11.53 -17.96 34.15
C ALA A 894 10.64 -19.07 33.56
N TYR A 895 10.83 -19.46 32.29
CA TYR A 895 9.82 -20.26 31.57
C TYR A 895 10.30 -21.56 30.95
N LEU A 896 11.59 -21.77 30.69
CA LEU A 896 12.09 -22.96 29.98
C LEU A 896 11.77 -24.26 30.71
N ILE A 897 12.09 -24.34 32.02
CA ILE A 897 11.82 -25.53 32.84
C ILE A 897 10.31 -25.79 32.96
N ALA A 898 9.51 -24.74 33.12
CA ALA A 898 8.06 -24.87 33.19
C ALA A 898 7.47 -25.37 31.86
N PHE A 899 8.06 -24.97 30.73
CA PHE A 899 7.66 -25.39 29.39
C PHE A 899 7.98 -26.85 29.12
N ASP A 900 9.21 -27.30 29.42
CA ASP A 900 9.63 -28.71 29.28
C ASP A 900 8.75 -29.64 30.14
N ASN A 901 8.55 -29.30 31.42
CA ASN A 901 7.67 -30.06 32.31
C ASN A 901 6.24 -30.16 31.77
N TRP A 902 5.74 -29.08 31.17
CA TRP A 902 4.43 -29.06 30.52
C TRP A 902 4.40 -29.96 29.28
N LEU A 903 5.42 -29.92 28.41
CA LEU A 903 5.55 -30.81 27.24
C LEU A 903 5.61 -32.28 27.65
N LYS A 904 6.40 -32.64 28.67
CA LYS A 904 6.51 -34.01 29.20
C LYS A 904 5.15 -34.54 29.67
N ARG A 905 4.38 -33.72 30.41
CA ARG A 905 3.02 -34.08 30.86
C ARG A 905 2.05 -34.25 29.68
N LEU A 906 2.18 -33.41 28.66
CA LEU A 906 1.35 -33.46 27.46
C LEU A 906 1.62 -34.74 26.66
N ASN A 907 2.90 -35.08 26.47
CA ASN A 907 3.31 -36.27 25.73
C ASN A 907 2.87 -37.57 26.43
N LYS A 908 3.00 -37.64 27.77
CA LYS A 908 2.48 -38.77 28.56
C LYS A 908 0.96 -38.98 28.37
N LYS A 909 0.17 -37.90 28.25
CA LYS A 909 -1.27 -37.99 27.98
C LYS A 909 -1.59 -38.46 26.55
N ASN A 910 -0.73 -38.18 25.57
CA ASN A 910 -0.91 -38.59 24.17
C ASN A 910 -0.64 -40.09 23.93
N TYR A 911 0.29 -40.69 24.67
CA TYR A 911 0.63 -42.12 24.58
C TYR A 911 -0.25 -43.03 25.44
N GLY A 912 -1.15 -42.47 26.28
CA GLY A 912 -2.10 -43.23 27.11
C GLY A 912 -3.44 -43.61 26.45
N LYS A 913 -3.64 -43.33 25.15
CA LYS A 913 -4.82 -43.78 24.38
C LYS A 913 -4.39 -44.73 23.26
N PRO A 914 -5.01 -45.92 23.13
CA PRO A 914 -4.58 -46.96 22.20
C PRO A 914 -4.59 -46.44 20.75
N LYS A 915 -3.60 -46.90 19.95
CA LYS A 915 -3.57 -46.67 18.50
C LYS A 915 -4.86 -47.27 17.91
N PRO A 916 -5.65 -46.54 17.10
CA PRO A 916 -6.62 -47.20 16.26
C PRO A 916 -5.84 -48.10 15.29
N ASN A 917 -6.23 -49.37 15.21
CA ASN A 917 -5.62 -50.34 14.32
C ASN A 917 -5.59 -49.76 12.89
N ARG A 918 -4.43 -49.93 12.25
CA ARG A 918 -4.09 -49.40 10.92
C ARG A 918 -5.10 -49.79 9.86
#